data_AF-A0A533WB61-F1
#
_entry.id   AF-A0A533WB61-F1
#
_cell.length_a   1.000
_cell.length_b   1.000
_cell.length_c   1.000
_cell.angle_alpha   90.00
_cell.angle_beta   90.00
_cell.angle_gamma   90.00
#
_symmetry.space_group_name_H-M   'P 1'
#
loop_
_entity.id
_entity.type
_entity.pdbx_description
1 polymer ?
#
loop_
_entity_poly.entity_id
_entity_poly.type
_entity_poly.pdbx_seq_one_letter_code
_entity_poly.pdbx_strand_id
1 'polypeptide(L)'
;MATLATRKLSEQFEEFLKTVTNKSGEYVYRSSISQLAGSGGKSLVVEYEDLLRYDDELAKRLLEEPDKTLESFRTAAFETLRSESPSYADHVARLLAVRIKGIPDRVPLRKVDTSHIDKMIAVSGMVVRSSELRPLMTEAAFVCEKGDLTYQKQDDMLMKKPLMCETCDSRNLELDRKRSKFIDYQILRVQELPEELPAGQLPQFFDVNAEGDIVNSARPGDRVVLTGVMRAVPDYSTGQLKMRLFRSQIDCNHIEVIGKEPEQVQITRDDEALIRSVASRPDAYQKLIASIAPAITGHEPEREAILLLLAGGVATHLPDGTKLRGDINVLFVGDPGCLVADERVVLGNGAIVKIGQVGNEHLQPLNVQVLTGEGGGRRAMATKFHMYRSPRIVEILTESGKSIKGTPNHPLLRVRNENGRLVRSWYRLDRFKVGDRVAVVTGFPCTIREFVRTNFVAVERHKFGPKFNARLPDRMTPQLAAFCGYVLGDGWISNDSQRFGFVVAEPELDIMPMLLSVVKEVFGLEPNISRRLIKGRKVPLHYVHMSNKDIAANLSFLRQKRVPDMVLRSGNSVVSSFLTWLYEADGSVFAKGRGSRAISLKAKDIELLRDVQVLLLRFGIHSRIVGNALLIRRGEDMSRFAKHIGFASAKKKAILKSLNADAQNFGRVHRQRSERIVSISRHGPADVYDIEVPDGHRFIANGIISHNTAKSEMLKFAAQVAPRGLFASGRGSTAAGLSAAVIREKNVFMLEAGVVVLADQGIACLHPETAVIIGDRIVKISELEEGVKFERTFSGDGEVEIGLLRGSVQSLDLNRLSLTRTAATLIRRKRYRGILRVVKFKTGHTMRLTPDHLLLDGNTLQWKAVGSLENGDYVAAPLRLPQVSEKQWIWDIASDDIRVELSENERNDLQVLARKQASNSIIDSLRSRSRFTFGEVKRIVRSLGAEEEWRRRCLKFGTARLRTACISPEMAYLAGFVFGDGSAKMKKNGQVWISVSQSQSHAAYRE
;
A
#
# COMPACT_ATOMS: atom_id res chain seq x y z
N MET A 1 -55.08 -38.65 -15.93
CA MET A 1 -53.96 -38.82 -16.89
C MET A 1 -52.60 -38.68 -16.23
N ALA A 2 -52.29 -37.58 -15.53
CA ALA A 2 -50.96 -37.35 -14.92
C ALA A 2 -50.40 -38.53 -14.08
N THR A 3 -51.23 -39.17 -13.25
CA THR A 3 -50.86 -40.32 -12.41
C THR A 3 -50.56 -41.63 -13.15
N LEU A 4 -50.96 -41.78 -14.42
CA LEU A 4 -50.61 -42.92 -15.26
C LEU A 4 -49.24 -42.71 -15.93
N ALA A 5 -48.91 -41.46 -16.29
CA ALA A 5 -47.66 -41.12 -16.95
C ALA A 5 -46.45 -41.24 -16.00
N THR A 6 -46.57 -40.78 -14.74
CA THR A 6 -45.51 -40.88 -13.74
C THR A 6 -45.20 -42.33 -13.35
N ARG A 7 -46.22 -43.19 -13.31
CA ARG A 7 -46.08 -44.63 -13.02
C ARG A 7 -45.33 -45.38 -14.13
N LYS A 8 -45.69 -45.12 -15.40
CA LYS A 8 -44.97 -45.67 -16.55
C LYS A 8 -43.50 -45.22 -16.57
N LEU A 9 -43.22 -43.97 -16.21
CA LEU A 9 -41.86 -43.44 -16.15
C LEU A 9 -41.02 -44.11 -15.05
N SER A 10 -41.60 -44.39 -13.88
CA SER A 10 -40.91 -45.14 -12.82
C SER A 10 -40.63 -46.60 -13.21
N GLU A 11 -41.54 -47.26 -13.93
CA GLU A 11 -41.35 -48.62 -14.43
C GLU A 11 -40.14 -48.71 -15.39
N GLN A 12 -39.96 -47.71 -16.28
CA GLN A 12 -38.79 -47.63 -17.17
C GLN A 12 -37.47 -47.43 -16.40
N PHE A 13 -37.45 -46.57 -15.37
CA PHE A 13 -36.26 -46.41 -14.52
C PHE A 13 -35.96 -47.65 -13.67
N GLU A 14 -36.98 -48.41 -13.26
CA GLU A 14 -36.80 -49.66 -12.52
C GLU A 14 -36.15 -50.73 -13.41
N GLU A 15 -36.53 -50.78 -14.70
CA GLU A 15 -35.91 -51.66 -15.69
C GLU A 15 -34.45 -51.25 -15.97
N PHE A 16 -34.17 -49.96 -16.15
CA PHE A 16 -32.79 -49.43 -16.27
C PHE A 16 -31.88 -49.89 -15.10
N LEU A 17 -32.33 -49.69 -13.86
CA LEU A 17 -31.56 -50.05 -12.66
C LEU A 17 -31.27 -51.55 -12.53
N LYS A 18 -32.13 -52.39 -13.13
CA LYS A 18 -32.01 -53.85 -13.11
C LYS A 18 -31.22 -54.43 -14.29
N THR A 19 -31.08 -53.70 -15.40
CA THR A 19 -30.56 -54.25 -16.68
C THR A 19 -29.16 -53.79 -17.06
N VAL A 20 -28.70 -52.62 -16.62
CA VAL A 20 -27.38 -52.09 -17.02
C VAL A 20 -26.22 -52.86 -16.38
N THR A 21 -25.31 -53.35 -17.23
CA THR A 21 -24.11 -54.12 -16.86
C THR A 21 -22.81 -53.41 -17.24
N ASN A 22 -21.75 -53.62 -16.45
CA ASN A 22 -20.41 -53.14 -16.79
C ASN A 22 -19.75 -54.01 -17.89
N LYS A 23 -18.55 -53.62 -18.33
CA LYS A 23 -17.73 -54.40 -19.29
C LYS A 23 -17.37 -55.82 -18.80
N SER A 24 -17.58 -56.12 -17.51
CA SER A 24 -17.36 -57.42 -16.87
C SER A 24 -18.62 -58.30 -16.83
N GLY A 25 -19.79 -57.78 -17.25
CA GLY A 25 -21.08 -58.47 -17.18
C GLY A 25 -21.82 -58.36 -15.84
N GLU A 26 -21.35 -57.54 -14.90
CA GLU A 26 -21.96 -57.35 -13.58
C GLU A 26 -22.97 -56.19 -13.60
N TYR A 27 -24.11 -56.36 -12.93
CA TYR A 27 -25.15 -55.32 -12.82
C TYR A 27 -24.69 -54.15 -11.92
N VAL A 28 -24.43 -53.00 -12.54
CA VAL A 28 -23.76 -51.84 -11.88
C VAL A 28 -24.65 -51.20 -10.82
N TYR A 29 -25.89 -50.88 -11.19
CA TYR A 29 -26.79 -50.17 -10.28
C TYR A 29 -27.41 -51.11 -9.25
N ARG A 30 -27.66 -52.37 -9.60
CA ARG A 30 -28.12 -53.39 -8.66
C ARG A 30 -27.10 -53.66 -7.54
N SER A 31 -25.83 -53.89 -7.89
CA SER A 31 -24.77 -54.08 -6.88
C SER A 31 -24.56 -52.84 -6.02
N SER A 32 -24.65 -51.64 -6.62
CA SER A 32 -24.61 -50.36 -5.90
C SER A 32 -25.77 -50.23 -4.90
N ILE A 33 -27.00 -50.59 -5.27
CA ILE A 33 -28.18 -50.59 -4.38
C ILE A 33 -28.01 -51.57 -3.22
N SER A 34 -27.49 -52.79 -3.45
CA SER A 34 -27.16 -53.73 -2.38
C SER A 34 -26.10 -53.18 -1.42
N GLN A 35 -25.11 -52.44 -1.92
CA GLN A 35 -24.09 -51.77 -1.08
C GLN A 35 -24.67 -50.63 -0.23
N LEU A 36 -25.74 -49.94 -0.65
CA LEU A 36 -26.39 -48.91 0.17
C LEU A 36 -26.92 -49.48 1.49
N ALA A 37 -27.55 -50.65 1.45
CA ALA A 37 -28.04 -51.33 2.65
C ALA A 37 -26.90 -51.76 3.59
N GLY A 38 -25.78 -52.24 3.05
CA GLY A 38 -24.61 -52.64 3.84
C GLY A 38 -23.80 -51.48 4.44
N SER A 39 -23.83 -50.31 3.79
CA SER A 39 -23.04 -49.12 4.20
C SER A 39 -23.82 -48.07 4.99
N GLY A 40 -25.15 -48.18 5.08
CA GLY A 40 -25.99 -47.10 5.61
C GLY A 40 -26.12 -45.90 4.64
N GLY A 41 -25.82 -46.11 3.36
CA GLY A 41 -25.83 -45.09 2.32
C GLY A 41 -27.25 -44.62 1.95
N LYS A 42 -27.39 -43.33 1.64
CA LYS A 42 -28.67 -42.65 1.34
C LYS A 42 -28.77 -42.13 -0.10
N SER A 43 -27.74 -42.30 -0.92
CA SER A 43 -27.67 -41.78 -2.28
C SER A 43 -27.20 -42.81 -3.28
N LEU A 44 -27.96 -42.99 -4.36
CA LEU A 44 -27.54 -43.76 -5.52
C LEU A 44 -26.91 -42.82 -6.55
N VAL A 45 -25.63 -43.05 -6.87
CA VAL A 45 -24.95 -42.32 -7.96
C VAL A 45 -25.19 -43.03 -9.28
N VAL A 46 -25.55 -42.26 -10.31
CA VAL A 46 -25.85 -42.73 -11.67
C VAL A 46 -25.02 -41.91 -12.66
N GLU A 47 -24.29 -42.58 -13.55
CA GLU A 47 -23.56 -41.91 -14.63
C GLU A 47 -24.50 -41.59 -15.78
N TYR A 48 -24.54 -40.32 -16.19
CA TYR A 48 -25.41 -39.82 -17.26
C TYR A 48 -25.15 -40.53 -18.59
N GLU A 49 -23.91 -40.92 -18.87
CA GLU A 49 -23.55 -41.63 -20.10
C GLU A 49 -24.20 -43.03 -20.18
N ASP A 50 -24.41 -43.72 -19.05
CA ASP A 50 -25.09 -45.01 -19.04
C ASP A 50 -26.59 -44.86 -19.32
N LEU A 51 -27.22 -43.81 -18.77
CA LEU A 51 -28.62 -43.49 -19.07
C LEU A 51 -28.79 -43.12 -20.55
N LEU A 52 -27.90 -42.30 -21.09
CA LEU A 52 -27.89 -41.90 -22.51
C LEU A 52 -27.70 -43.09 -23.46
N ARG A 53 -26.88 -44.08 -23.09
CA ARG A 53 -26.69 -45.32 -23.86
C ARG A 53 -27.88 -46.28 -23.79
N TYR A 54 -28.66 -46.23 -22.71
CA TYR A 54 -29.85 -47.05 -22.52
C TYR A 54 -31.07 -46.46 -23.22
N ASP A 55 -31.38 -45.19 -22.95
CA ASP A 55 -32.52 -44.47 -23.54
C ASP A 55 -32.22 -42.96 -23.59
N ASP A 56 -31.99 -42.46 -24.81
CA ASP A 56 -31.71 -41.06 -25.13
C ASP A 56 -32.89 -40.12 -24.78
N GLU A 57 -34.13 -40.58 -24.86
CA GLU A 57 -35.30 -39.77 -24.49
C GLU A 57 -35.43 -39.65 -22.97
N LEU A 58 -35.13 -40.70 -22.19
CA LEU A 58 -35.03 -40.59 -20.72
C LEU A 58 -33.89 -39.65 -20.29
N ALA A 59 -32.74 -39.71 -20.98
CA ALA A 59 -31.59 -38.86 -20.70
C ALA A 59 -31.88 -37.37 -21.00
N LYS A 60 -32.45 -37.04 -22.17
CA LYS A 60 -32.91 -35.68 -22.49
C LYS A 60 -33.94 -35.16 -21.50
N ARG A 61 -34.92 -36.00 -21.14
CA ARG A 61 -36.00 -35.60 -20.24
C ARG A 61 -35.50 -35.31 -18.82
N LEU A 62 -34.43 -35.96 -18.38
CA LEU A 62 -33.73 -35.64 -17.13
C LEU A 62 -33.11 -34.23 -17.15
N LEU A 63 -32.66 -33.74 -18.31
CA LEU A 63 -32.15 -32.38 -18.47
C LEU A 63 -33.26 -31.34 -18.58
N GLU A 64 -34.35 -31.64 -19.30
CA GLU A 64 -35.44 -30.70 -19.58
C GLU A 64 -36.55 -30.64 -18.50
N GLU A 65 -36.93 -31.77 -17.89
CA GLU A 65 -37.92 -31.88 -16.82
C GLU A 65 -37.31 -32.53 -15.55
N PRO A 66 -36.24 -31.98 -14.95
CA PRO A 66 -35.48 -32.66 -13.90
C PRO A 66 -36.31 -33.04 -12.68
N ASP A 67 -37.21 -32.17 -12.19
CA ASP A 67 -37.95 -32.39 -10.94
C ASP A 67 -38.86 -33.63 -11.00
N LYS A 68 -39.68 -33.71 -12.06
CA LYS A 68 -40.59 -34.84 -12.29
C LYS A 68 -39.81 -36.13 -12.53
N THR A 69 -38.73 -36.02 -13.31
CA THR A 69 -37.90 -37.17 -13.71
C THR A 69 -37.18 -37.75 -12.50
N LEU A 70 -36.55 -36.90 -11.67
CA LEU A 70 -35.89 -37.31 -10.43
C LEU A 70 -36.87 -37.88 -9.40
N GLU A 71 -38.10 -37.38 -9.29
CA GLU A 71 -39.10 -37.96 -8.39
C GLU A 71 -39.52 -39.37 -8.82
N SER A 72 -39.77 -39.59 -10.12
CA SER A 72 -40.03 -40.93 -10.67
C SER A 72 -38.80 -41.86 -10.52
N PHE A 73 -37.59 -41.35 -10.74
CA PHE A 73 -36.35 -42.12 -10.63
C PHE A 73 -36.06 -42.52 -9.18
N ARG A 74 -36.27 -41.61 -8.21
CA ARG A 74 -36.22 -41.93 -6.78
C ARG A 74 -37.24 -43.00 -6.40
N THR A 75 -38.45 -42.95 -6.96
CA THR A 75 -39.49 -43.95 -6.71
C THR A 75 -39.06 -45.33 -7.22
N ALA A 76 -38.49 -45.41 -8.43
CA ALA A 76 -37.93 -46.64 -8.98
C ALA A 76 -36.76 -47.20 -8.15
N ALA A 77 -35.85 -46.33 -7.71
CA ALA A 77 -34.74 -46.70 -6.83
C ALA A 77 -35.23 -47.20 -5.46
N PHE A 78 -36.30 -46.60 -4.93
CA PHE A 78 -36.92 -47.02 -3.68
C PHE A 78 -37.56 -48.41 -3.78
N GLU A 79 -38.40 -48.69 -4.78
CA GLU A 79 -39.01 -50.02 -4.93
C GLU A 79 -37.96 -51.10 -5.25
N THR A 80 -36.91 -50.76 -6.01
CA THR A 80 -35.76 -51.66 -6.22
C THR A 80 -35.05 -51.98 -4.89
N LEU A 81 -34.71 -50.96 -4.09
CA LEU A 81 -34.11 -51.14 -2.75
C LEU A 81 -35.03 -51.94 -1.81
N ARG A 82 -36.34 -51.73 -1.89
CA ARG A 82 -37.35 -52.44 -1.11
C ARG A 82 -37.45 -53.92 -1.48
N SER A 83 -37.25 -54.26 -2.75
CA SER A 83 -37.19 -55.66 -3.20
C SER A 83 -35.94 -56.40 -2.70
N GLU A 84 -34.81 -55.71 -2.55
CA GLU A 84 -33.54 -56.27 -2.07
C GLU A 84 -33.42 -56.25 -0.52
N SER A 85 -34.01 -55.27 0.16
CA SER A 85 -33.90 -55.08 1.62
C SER A 85 -35.07 -54.26 2.21
N PRO A 86 -36.24 -54.88 2.47
CA PRO A 86 -37.46 -54.17 2.89
C PRO A 86 -37.27 -53.30 4.16
N SER A 87 -36.65 -53.86 5.20
CA SER A 87 -36.46 -53.18 6.50
C SER A 87 -35.56 -51.93 6.40
N TYR A 88 -34.59 -51.94 5.50
CA TYR A 88 -33.71 -50.80 5.26
C TYR A 88 -34.37 -49.76 4.35
N ALA A 89 -35.10 -50.21 3.32
CA ALA A 89 -35.86 -49.33 2.45
C ALA A 89 -36.84 -48.47 3.25
N ASP A 90 -37.66 -49.06 4.13
CA ASP A 90 -38.64 -48.30 4.93
C ASP A 90 -37.97 -47.28 5.88
N HIS A 91 -36.73 -47.53 6.34
CA HIS A 91 -35.94 -46.58 7.13
C HIS A 91 -35.42 -45.39 6.30
N VAL A 92 -35.03 -45.62 5.05
CA VAL A 92 -34.41 -44.61 4.16
C VAL A 92 -35.41 -44.02 3.14
N ALA A 93 -36.67 -44.49 3.13
CA ALA A 93 -37.72 -44.16 2.15
C ALA A 93 -37.87 -42.67 1.80
N ARG A 94 -37.66 -41.78 2.77
CA ARG A 94 -37.79 -40.32 2.62
C ARG A 94 -36.45 -39.58 2.45
N LEU A 95 -35.33 -40.29 2.61
CA LEU A 95 -33.97 -39.77 2.53
C LEU A 95 -33.20 -40.26 1.29
N LEU A 96 -33.71 -41.26 0.59
CA LEU A 96 -33.11 -41.80 -0.63
C LEU A 96 -33.06 -40.72 -1.73
N ALA A 97 -31.87 -40.42 -2.25
CA ALA A 97 -31.66 -39.51 -3.35
C ALA A 97 -30.97 -40.19 -4.55
N VAL A 98 -31.23 -39.70 -5.76
CA VAL A 98 -30.55 -40.11 -6.99
C VAL A 98 -29.65 -38.97 -7.46
N ARG A 99 -28.37 -39.29 -7.71
CA ARG A 99 -27.26 -38.35 -7.87
C ARG A 99 -26.65 -38.54 -9.26
N ILE A 100 -26.80 -37.55 -10.14
CA ILE A 100 -26.44 -37.62 -11.56
C ILE A 100 -25.03 -37.09 -11.77
N LYS A 101 -24.13 -37.96 -12.21
CA LYS A 101 -22.73 -37.65 -12.52
C LYS A 101 -22.51 -37.67 -14.05
N GLY A 102 -21.43 -37.03 -14.52
CA GLY A 102 -20.93 -37.28 -15.88
C GLY A 102 -21.66 -36.60 -17.03
N ILE A 103 -22.43 -35.54 -16.80
CA ILE A 103 -23.00 -34.74 -17.90
C ILE A 103 -21.85 -34.11 -18.73
N PRO A 104 -21.78 -34.33 -20.06
CA PRO A 104 -20.63 -33.93 -20.87
C PRO A 104 -20.59 -32.42 -21.14
N ASP A 105 -21.74 -31.79 -21.40
CA ASP A 105 -21.84 -30.37 -21.73
C ASP A 105 -21.77 -29.50 -20.46
N ARG A 106 -20.54 -29.13 -20.10
CA ARG A 106 -20.26 -28.21 -18.99
C ARG A 106 -20.47 -26.77 -19.42
N VAL A 107 -21.45 -26.10 -18.80
CA VAL A 107 -21.70 -24.67 -19.00
C VAL A 107 -20.74 -23.86 -18.12
N PRO A 108 -19.88 -22.98 -18.69
CA PRO A 108 -19.09 -22.05 -17.88
C PRO A 108 -20.02 -21.14 -17.08
N LEU A 109 -19.73 -20.88 -15.81
CA LEU A 109 -20.61 -20.10 -14.92
C LEU A 109 -21.04 -18.75 -15.54
N ARG A 110 -20.13 -18.07 -16.25
CA ARG A 110 -20.38 -16.80 -16.98
C ARG A 110 -21.43 -16.89 -18.10
N LYS A 111 -21.70 -18.08 -18.62
CA LYS A 111 -22.68 -18.36 -19.69
C LYS A 111 -24.01 -18.90 -19.16
N VAL A 112 -24.15 -19.10 -17.85
CA VAL A 112 -25.42 -19.53 -17.24
C VAL A 112 -26.40 -18.36 -17.27
N ASP A 113 -27.41 -18.46 -18.11
CA ASP A 113 -28.41 -17.42 -18.38
C ASP A 113 -29.86 -17.92 -18.18
N THR A 114 -30.84 -17.11 -18.60
CA THR A 114 -32.27 -17.42 -18.45
C THR A 114 -32.74 -18.66 -19.23
N SER A 115 -32.02 -19.14 -20.24
CA SER A 115 -32.41 -20.32 -21.02
C SER A 115 -32.23 -21.66 -20.27
N HIS A 116 -31.53 -21.60 -19.14
CA HIS A 116 -31.20 -22.72 -18.25
C HIS A 116 -32.14 -22.84 -17.04
N ILE A 117 -33.08 -21.90 -16.85
CA ILE A 117 -34.02 -21.92 -15.72
C ILE A 117 -34.87 -23.20 -15.75
N ASP A 118 -34.99 -23.84 -14.58
CA ASP A 118 -35.67 -25.12 -14.31
C ASP A 118 -35.14 -26.33 -15.09
N LYS A 119 -33.92 -26.23 -15.65
CA LYS A 119 -33.20 -27.33 -16.31
C LYS A 119 -32.00 -27.81 -15.48
N MET A 120 -31.60 -29.05 -15.68
CA MET A 120 -30.37 -29.59 -15.10
C MET A 120 -29.16 -29.16 -15.94
N ILE A 121 -28.14 -28.64 -15.27
CA ILE A 121 -26.87 -28.18 -15.88
C ILE A 121 -25.67 -28.76 -15.11
N ALA A 122 -24.55 -28.92 -15.82
CA ALA A 122 -23.25 -29.14 -15.20
C ALA A 122 -22.40 -27.87 -15.32
N VAL A 123 -21.78 -27.44 -14.23
CA VAL A 123 -20.91 -26.26 -14.17
C VAL A 123 -19.59 -26.57 -13.45
N SER A 124 -18.50 -25.98 -13.93
CA SER A 124 -17.18 -26.04 -13.27
C SER A 124 -16.90 -24.75 -12.50
N GLY A 125 -16.25 -24.87 -11.34
CA GLY A 125 -15.85 -23.71 -10.56
C GLY A 125 -15.02 -24.04 -9.32
N MET A 126 -14.72 -23.01 -8.53
CA MET A 126 -14.08 -23.12 -7.23
C MET A 126 -15.08 -22.77 -6.13
N VAL A 127 -15.22 -23.62 -5.11
CA VAL A 127 -15.96 -23.27 -3.91
C VAL A 127 -15.18 -22.18 -3.18
N VAL A 128 -15.72 -20.96 -3.14
CA VAL A 128 -15.09 -19.83 -2.43
C VAL A 128 -15.68 -19.62 -1.05
N ARG A 129 -16.93 -20.07 -0.82
CA ARG A 129 -17.59 -20.04 0.49
C ARG A 129 -18.46 -21.26 0.74
N SER A 130 -18.61 -21.64 2.01
CA SER A 130 -19.61 -22.63 2.46
C SER A 130 -20.29 -22.16 3.73
N SER A 131 -21.61 -22.36 3.84
CA SER A 131 -22.37 -21.97 5.04
C SER A 131 -22.18 -22.93 6.21
N GLU A 132 -22.53 -22.45 7.40
CA GLU A 132 -22.94 -23.35 8.49
C GLU A 132 -24.06 -24.29 8.02
N LEU A 133 -24.03 -25.52 8.53
CA LEU A 133 -25.07 -26.54 8.32
C LEU A 133 -26.34 -26.14 9.08
N ARG A 134 -27.49 -26.23 8.41
CA ARG A 134 -28.81 -25.80 8.93
C ARG A 134 -29.86 -26.90 8.75
N PRO A 135 -30.80 -27.06 9.68
CA PRO A 135 -31.94 -27.94 9.47
C PRO A 135 -32.99 -27.24 8.60
N LEU A 136 -33.18 -27.70 7.35
CA LEU A 136 -34.31 -27.33 6.50
C LEU A 136 -35.50 -28.22 6.84
N MET A 137 -36.70 -27.64 7.00
CA MET A 137 -37.92 -28.38 7.32
C MET A 137 -38.56 -28.92 6.03
N THR A 138 -38.84 -30.22 5.98
CA THR A 138 -39.48 -30.89 4.82
C THR A 138 -40.93 -31.28 5.08
N GLU A 139 -41.31 -31.48 6.34
CA GLU A 139 -42.68 -31.82 6.76
C GLU A 139 -42.96 -31.09 8.08
N ALA A 140 -43.86 -30.11 8.04
CA ALA A 140 -44.25 -29.32 9.20
C ALA A 140 -45.43 -30.00 9.91
N ALA A 141 -45.28 -30.27 11.20
CA ALA A 141 -46.37 -30.74 12.05
C ALA A 141 -47.04 -29.54 12.72
N PHE A 142 -48.35 -29.39 12.53
CA PHE A 142 -49.16 -28.36 13.17
C PHE A 142 -50.11 -29.00 14.19
N VAL A 143 -50.24 -28.39 15.37
CA VAL A 143 -51.16 -28.80 16.43
C VAL A 143 -52.27 -27.77 16.55
N CYS A 144 -53.52 -28.23 16.64
CA CYS A 144 -54.67 -27.36 16.88
C CYS A 144 -54.93 -27.16 18.39
N GLU A 145 -55.82 -26.23 18.74
CA GLU A 145 -56.27 -26.01 20.14
C GLU A 145 -56.86 -27.25 20.83
N LYS A 146 -57.35 -28.25 20.08
CA LYS A 146 -57.87 -29.52 20.61
C LYS A 146 -56.80 -30.62 20.73
N GLY A 147 -55.57 -30.38 20.29
CA GLY A 147 -54.45 -31.31 20.34
C GLY A 147 -54.27 -32.21 19.11
N ASP A 148 -55.16 -32.15 18.13
CA ASP A 148 -55.05 -32.88 16.86
C ASP A 148 -53.86 -32.37 16.02
N LEU A 149 -53.27 -33.29 15.25
CA LEU A 149 -52.12 -33.02 14.37
C LEU A 149 -52.54 -32.89 12.91
N THR A 150 -51.94 -31.95 12.19
CA THR A 150 -52.04 -31.82 10.74
C THR A 150 -50.63 -31.66 10.16
N TYR A 151 -50.24 -32.52 9.23
CA TYR A 151 -48.91 -32.52 8.63
C TYR A 151 -48.95 -31.88 7.24
N GLN A 152 -48.11 -30.86 7.02
CA GLN A 152 -48.02 -30.14 5.76
C GLN A 152 -46.61 -30.29 5.17
N LYS A 153 -46.49 -30.88 3.98
CA LYS A 153 -45.23 -30.89 3.21
C LYS A 153 -44.76 -29.47 2.92
N GLN A 154 -43.44 -29.29 3.01
CA GLN A 154 -42.74 -28.03 2.84
C GLN A 154 -41.77 -28.15 1.66
N ASP A 155 -42.28 -27.87 0.45
CA ASP A 155 -41.52 -27.98 -0.81
C ASP A 155 -40.98 -26.62 -1.29
N ASP A 156 -41.20 -25.54 -0.51
CA ASP A 156 -40.78 -24.17 -0.78
C ASP A 156 -39.98 -23.59 0.39
N MET A 157 -39.09 -22.65 0.11
CA MET A 157 -38.34 -21.89 1.13
C MET A 157 -39.23 -21.02 2.04
N LEU A 158 -40.50 -20.80 1.67
CA LEU A 158 -41.50 -20.17 2.51
C LEU A 158 -42.40 -21.24 3.16
N MET A 159 -42.50 -21.20 4.49
CA MET A 159 -43.31 -22.15 5.25
C MET A 159 -44.79 -22.08 4.87
N LYS A 160 -45.33 -23.19 4.36
CA LYS A 160 -46.75 -23.39 4.07
C LYS A 160 -47.47 -23.79 5.36
N LYS A 161 -48.44 -22.99 5.79
CA LYS A 161 -49.35 -23.30 6.90
C LYS A 161 -50.69 -23.83 6.34
N PRO A 162 -51.23 -24.96 6.83
CA PRO A 162 -52.57 -25.40 6.46
C PRO A 162 -53.65 -24.38 6.90
N LEU A 163 -54.74 -24.28 6.12
CA LEU A 163 -55.80 -23.31 6.38
C LEU A 163 -56.72 -23.71 7.56
N MET A 164 -56.79 -25.01 7.86
CA MET A 164 -57.60 -25.61 8.92
C MET A 164 -57.03 -26.97 9.31
N CYS A 165 -57.35 -27.43 10.52
CA CYS A 165 -57.04 -28.76 11.01
C CYS A 165 -57.89 -29.83 10.30
N GLU A 166 -57.25 -30.88 9.79
CA GLU A 166 -57.94 -31.99 9.09
C GLU A 166 -58.92 -32.79 9.99
N THR A 167 -58.76 -32.73 11.31
CA THR A 167 -59.52 -33.56 12.27
C THR A 167 -60.66 -32.79 12.94
N CYS A 168 -60.56 -31.46 13.06
CA CYS A 168 -61.49 -30.67 13.87
C CYS A 168 -61.81 -29.26 13.34
N ASP A 169 -61.44 -28.96 12.09
CA ASP A 169 -61.68 -27.71 11.36
C ASP A 169 -61.15 -26.40 11.99
N SER A 170 -60.42 -26.48 13.11
CA SER A 170 -59.84 -25.29 13.76
C SER A 170 -58.79 -24.64 12.86
N ARG A 171 -58.86 -23.30 12.74
CA ARG A 171 -57.90 -22.47 12.00
C ARG A 171 -56.71 -22.03 12.86
N ASN A 172 -56.83 -22.18 14.19
CA ASN A 172 -55.76 -21.88 15.14
C ASN A 172 -54.85 -23.11 15.26
N LEU A 173 -53.84 -23.10 14.39
CA LEU A 173 -52.79 -24.11 14.28
C LEU A 173 -51.44 -23.52 14.70
N GLU A 174 -50.77 -24.15 15.65
CA GLU A 174 -49.41 -23.83 16.09
C GLU A 174 -48.39 -24.86 15.55
N LEU A 175 -47.13 -24.45 15.37
CA LEU A 175 -46.09 -25.31 14.80
C LEU A 175 -45.42 -26.18 15.88
N ASP A 176 -45.61 -27.50 15.82
CA ASP A 176 -44.88 -28.46 16.65
C ASP A 176 -43.51 -28.80 16.04
N ARG A 177 -42.48 -28.11 16.55
CA ARG A 177 -41.08 -28.30 16.14
C ARG A 177 -40.52 -29.69 16.48
N LYS A 178 -41.10 -30.44 17.43
CA LYS A 178 -40.61 -31.79 17.82
C LYS A 178 -41.13 -32.88 16.88
N ARG A 179 -42.35 -32.71 16.35
CA ARG A 179 -42.97 -33.66 15.41
C ARG A 179 -42.74 -33.31 13.93
N SER A 180 -42.26 -32.10 13.65
CA SER A 180 -41.79 -31.69 12.32
C SER A 180 -40.50 -32.42 11.93
N LYS A 181 -40.29 -32.63 10.62
CA LYS A 181 -39.10 -33.32 10.08
C LYS A 181 -38.15 -32.35 9.38
N PHE A 182 -36.87 -32.63 9.50
CA PHE A 182 -35.78 -31.80 8.99
C PHE A 182 -34.75 -32.62 8.23
N ILE A 183 -34.06 -31.97 7.29
CA ILE A 183 -32.86 -32.46 6.61
C ILE A 183 -31.72 -31.45 6.76
N ASP A 184 -30.48 -31.90 6.63
CA ASP A 184 -29.33 -31.01 6.62
C ASP A 184 -29.28 -30.20 5.33
N TYR A 185 -28.95 -28.91 5.45
CA TYR A 185 -28.95 -27.93 4.37
C TYR A 185 -27.73 -27.02 4.50
N GLN A 186 -27.06 -26.74 3.38
CA GLN A 186 -25.88 -25.89 3.30
C GLN A 186 -25.89 -25.10 1.99
N ILE A 187 -25.46 -23.83 2.05
CA ILE A 187 -25.25 -23.01 0.86
C ILE A 187 -23.75 -22.94 0.57
N LEU A 188 -23.35 -23.39 -0.62
CA LEU A 188 -22.01 -23.21 -1.16
C LEU A 188 -22.03 -22.01 -2.12
N ARG A 189 -20.93 -21.26 -2.21
CA ARG A 189 -20.72 -20.28 -3.27
C ARG A 189 -19.64 -20.79 -4.21
N VAL A 190 -20.02 -21.05 -5.45
CA VAL A 190 -19.12 -21.54 -6.49
C VAL A 190 -18.82 -20.39 -7.45
N GLN A 191 -17.54 -20.11 -7.67
CA GLN A 191 -17.02 -19.02 -8.49
C GLN A 191 -16.35 -19.57 -9.76
N GLU A 192 -16.32 -18.78 -10.84
CA GLU A 192 -15.45 -19.03 -12.00
C GLU A 192 -14.01 -19.36 -11.58
N LEU A 193 -13.39 -20.30 -12.30
CA LEU A 193 -11.99 -20.68 -12.09
C LEU A 193 -11.07 -19.50 -12.49
N PRO A 194 -10.00 -19.21 -11.73
CA PRO A 194 -9.10 -18.09 -12.04
C PRO A 194 -8.51 -18.12 -13.46
N GLU A 195 -8.30 -19.32 -14.02
CA GLU A 195 -7.79 -19.50 -15.38
C GLU A 195 -8.78 -19.12 -16.48
N GLU A 196 -10.09 -19.15 -16.20
CA GLU A 196 -11.16 -18.81 -17.15
C GLU A 196 -11.42 -17.29 -17.21
N LEU A 197 -10.77 -16.48 -16.35
CA LEU A 197 -11.07 -15.06 -16.18
C LEU A 197 -10.47 -14.17 -17.28
N PRO A 198 -11.30 -13.38 -18.00
CA PRO A 198 -10.79 -12.36 -18.91
C PRO A 198 -9.99 -11.28 -18.14
N ALA A 199 -8.86 -10.87 -18.71
CA ALA A 199 -7.93 -9.93 -18.07
C ALA A 199 -8.61 -8.64 -17.59
N GLY A 200 -8.56 -8.39 -16.28
CA GLY A 200 -9.12 -7.19 -15.65
C GLY A 200 -10.61 -7.22 -15.35
N GLN A 201 -11.32 -8.33 -15.60
CA GLN A 201 -12.73 -8.49 -15.21
C GLN A 201 -12.88 -9.13 -13.82
N LEU A 202 -14.06 -8.94 -13.23
CA LEU A 202 -14.44 -9.64 -12.00
C LEU A 202 -14.97 -11.05 -12.33
N PRO A 203 -14.68 -12.05 -11.48
CA PRO A 203 -15.29 -13.38 -11.57
C PRO A 203 -16.78 -13.31 -11.21
N GLN A 204 -17.63 -14.06 -11.92
CA GLN A 204 -18.99 -14.34 -11.48
C GLN A 204 -19.04 -15.55 -10.55
N PHE A 205 -20.14 -15.67 -9.82
CA PHE A 205 -20.40 -16.76 -8.88
C PHE A 205 -21.89 -17.08 -8.82
N PHE A 206 -22.20 -18.30 -8.41
CA PHE A 206 -23.56 -18.75 -8.11
C PHE A 206 -23.63 -19.27 -6.67
N ASP A 207 -24.78 -19.05 -6.04
CA ASP A 207 -25.10 -19.71 -4.77
C ASP A 207 -25.75 -21.06 -5.09
N VAL A 208 -25.26 -22.09 -4.41
CA VAL A 208 -25.54 -23.50 -4.68
C VAL A 208 -26.12 -24.12 -3.41
N ASN A 209 -27.34 -24.62 -3.48
CA ASN A 209 -28.05 -25.22 -2.35
C ASN A 209 -27.72 -26.72 -2.29
N ALA A 210 -27.06 -27.17 -1.23
CA ALA A 210 -26.73 -28.58 -0.99
C ALA A 210 -27.60 -29.13 0.14
N GLU A 211 -28.23 -30.29 -0.12
CA GLU A 211 -29.21 -30.90 0.79
C GLU A 211 -28.87 -32.37 1.09
N GLY A 212 -29.12 -32.77 2.33
CA GLY A 212 -28.91 -34.14 2.81
C GLY A 212 -27.43 -34.54 2.83
N ASP A 213 -27.13 -35.66 2.18
CA ASP A 213 -25.80 -36.30 2.16
C ASP A 213 -24.72 -35.53 1.39
N ILE A 214 -25.09 -34.55 0.55
CA ILE A 214 -24.11 -33.70 -0.15
C ILE A 214 -23.51 -32.63 0.77
N VAL A 215 -24.14 -32.34 1.90
CA VAL A 215 -23.63 -31.32 2.83
C VAL A 215 -22.22 -31.70 3.33
N ASN A 216 -21.31 -30.72 3.35
CA ASN A 216 -19.87 -30.86 3.67
C ASN A 216 -19.02 -31.71 2.69
N SER A 217 -19.54 -32.06 1.51
CA SER A 217 -18.78 -32.78 0.46
C SER A 217 -17.64 -31.95 -0.16
N ALA A 218 -17.77 -30.62 -0.21
CA ALA A 218 -16.76 -29.71 -0.76
C ALA A 218 -16.49 -28.52 0.20
N ARG A 219 -15.26 -28.01 0.18
CA ARG A 219 -14.74 -27.00 1.11
C ARG A 219 -14.26 -25.73 0.38
N PRO A 220 -14.23 -24.57 1.06
CA PRO A 220 -13.63 -23.36 0.49
C PRO A 220 -12.18 -23.57 0.05
N GLY A 221 -11.90 -23.35 -1.23
CA GLY A 221 -10.64 -23.63 -1.92
C GLY A 221 -10.70 -24.81 -2.89
N ASP A 222 -11.68 -25.72 -2.75
CA ASP A 222 -11.82 -26.88 -3.62
C ASP A 222 -12.33 -26.49 -5.02
N ARG A 223 -11.77 -27.11 -6.07
CA ARG A 223 -12.34 -27.09 -7.42
C ARG A 223 -13.41 -28.17 -7.51
N VAL A 224 -14.54 -27.86 -8.14
CA VAL A 224 -15.68 -28.77 -8.23
C VAL A 224 -16.27 -28.81 -9.64
N VAL A 225 -16.75 -29.98 -10.05
CA VAL A 225 -17.86 -30.09 -11.01
C VAL A 225 -19.14 -30.19 -10.18
N LEU A 226 -20.13 -29.37 -10.51
CA LEU A 226 -21.46 -29.36 -9.93
C LEU A 226 -22.48 -29.76 -10.98
N THR A 227 -23.29 -30.78 -10.70
CA THR A 227 -24.55 -31.05 -11.41
C THR A 227 -25.71 -30.50 -10.57
N GLY A 228 -26.59 -29.69 -11.15
CA GLY A 228 -27.73 -29.15 -10.42
C GLY A 228 -28.80 -28.48 -11.28
N VAL A 229 -29.93 -28.15 -10.67
CA VAL A 229 -31.06 -27.48 -11.33
C VAL A 229 -30.99 -25.98 -11.09
N MET A 230 -31.01 -25.18 -12.14
CA MET A 230 -30.91 -23.72 -12.06
C MET A 230 -32.28 -23.10 -11.75
N ARG A 231 -32.41 -22.40 -10.61
CA ARG A 231 -33.65 -21.79 -10.12
C ARG A 231 -33.65 -20.27 -10.19
N ALA A 232 -34.84 -19.70 -10.42
CA ALA A 232 -35.11 -18.27 -10.26
C ALA A 232 -35.90 -18.02 -8.96
N VAL A 233 -35.20 -17.63 -7.89
CA VAL A 233 -35.80 -17.42 -6.56
C VAL A 233 -36.11 -15.93 -6.34
N PRO A 234 -37.34 -15.53 -5.95
CA PRO A 234 -37.68 -14.13 -5.72
C PRO A 234 -36.95 -13.55 -4.50
N ASP A 235 -36.42 -12.32 -4.60
CA ASP A 235 -35.75 -11.66 -3.47
C ASP A 235 -36.77 -10.96 -2.54
N TYR A 236 -37.06 -11.58 -1.40
CA TYR A 236 -37.97 -11.05 -0.39
C TYR A 236 -37.27 -10.02 0.50
N SER A 237 -37.41 -8.73 0.18
CA SER A 237 -37.07 -7.66 1.12
C SER A 237 -38.12 -7.53 2.22
N THR A 238 -37.69 -7.11 3.41
CA THR A 238 -38.56 -6.89 4.58
C THR A 238 -39.43 -5.64 4.39
N GLY A 239 -40.48 -5.73 3.56
CA GLY A 239 -41.42 -4.63 3.36
C GLY A 239 -42.36 -4.75 2.16
N GLN A 240 -43.34 -5.66 2.22
CA GLN A 240 -44.60 -5.74 1.45
C GLN A 240 -44.61 -5.68 -0.10
N LEU A 241 -43.54 -5.26 -0.80
CA LEU A 241 -43.49 -5.20 -2.26
C LEU A 241 -42.73 -6.40 -2.84
N LYS A 242 -43.45 -7.27 -3.56
CA LYS A 242 -42.84 -8.34 -4.36
C LYS A 242 -42.03 -7.71 -5.50
N MET A 243 -40.72 -7.91 -5.49
CA MET A 243 -39.84 -7.46 -6.57
C MET A 243 -40.10 -8.27 -7.85
N ARG A 244 -39.98 -7.62 -9.03
CA ARG A 244 -39.96 -8.31 -10.33
C ARG A 244 -38.60 -8.93 -10.67
N LEU A 245 -37.59 -8.67 -9.85
CA LEU A 245 -36.24 -9.22 -9.99
C LEU A 245 -36.14 -10.52 -9.18
N PHE A 246 -35.69 -11.57 -9.86
CA PHE A 246 -35.39 -12.87 -9.28
C PHE A 246 -33.88 -13.07 -9.22
N ARG A 247 -33.43 -13.88 -8.25
CA ARG A 247 -32.04 -14.27 -8.09
C ARG A 247 -31.84 -15.69 -8.59
N SER A 248 -30.83 -15.87 -9.42
CA SER A 248 -30.37 -17.19 -9.84
C SER A 248 -29.69 -17.94 -8.71
N GLN A 249 -30.07 -19.20 -8.49
CA GLN A 249 -29.41 -20.16 -7.60
C GLN A 249 -29.37 -21.54 -8.27
N ILE A 250 -28.52 -22.45 -7.81
CA ILE A 250 -28.46 -23.83 -8.33
C ILE A 250 -28.76 -24.80 -7.20
N ASP A 251 -29.81 -25.62 -7.34
CA ASP A 251 -30.08 -26.72 -6.43
C ASP A 251 -29.18 -27.90 -6.79
N CYS A 252 -28.26 -28.27 -5.90
CA CYS A 252 -27.22 -29.26 -6.15
C CYS A 252 -27.80 -30.67 -6.19
N ASN A 253 -27.75 -31.30 -7.35
CA ASN A 253 -28.05 -32.72 -7.47
C ASN A 253 -26.82 -33.60 -7.18
N HIS A 254 -25.62 -33.23 -7.63
CA HIS A 254 -24.36 -33.96 -7.37
C HIS A 254 -23.16 -33.00 -7.43
N ILE A 255 -22.08 -33.32 -6.70
CA ILE A 255 -20.84 -32.51 -6.69
C ILE A 255 -19.61 -33.42 -6.59
N GLU A 256 -18.60 -33.12 -7.38
CA GLU A 256 -17.35 -33.87 -7.47
C GLU A 256 -16.16 -32.93 -7.30
N VAL A 257 -15.30 -33.18 -6.30
CA VAL A 257 -14.10 -32.40 -6.05
C VAL A 257 -12.97 -32.83 -6.99
N ILE A 258 -12.48 -31.91 -7.82
CA ILE A 258 -11.48 -32.17 -8.85
C ILE A 258 -10.08 -31.82 -8.35
N GLY A 259 -9.16 -32.79 -8.36
CA GLY A 259 -7.72 -32.49 -8.36
C GLY A 259 -7.29 -31.98 -9.75
N LYS A 260 -6.49 -30.91 -9.83
CA LYS A 260 -6.08 -30.33 -11.12
C LYS A 260 -5.23 -31.32 -11.92
N GLU A 261 -5.83 -32.01 -12.88
CA GLU A 261 -5.07 -32.66 -13.96
C GLU A 261 -4.41 -31.56 -14.81
N PRO A 262 -3.16 -31.75 -15.26
CA PRO A 262 -2.51 -30.80 -16.15
C PRO A 262 -3.22 -30.78 -17.51
N GLU A 263 -3.34 -29.60 -18.13
CA GLU A 263 -3.74 -29.50 -19.54
C GLU A 263 -2.77 -30.33 -20.39
N GLN A 264 -3.26 -31.40 -21.01
CA GLN A 264 -2.47 -32.21 -21.92
C GLN A 264 -2.29 -31.48 -23.25
N VAL A 265 -1.28 -30.60 -23.31
CA VAL A 265 -0.80 -30.04 -24.57
C VAL A 265 -0.30 -31.19 -25.44
N GLN A 266 -0.89 -31.38 -26.62
CA GLN A 266 -0.43 -32.36 -27.59
C GLN A 266 0.93 -31.92 -28.17
N ILE A 267 2.01 -32.55 -27.72
CA ILE A 267 3.37 -32.28 -28.20
C ILE A 267 3.55 -32.93 -29.58
N THR A 268 3.87 -32.14 -30.61
CA THR A 268 4.18 -32.69 -31.94
C THR A 268 5.62 -33.23 -32.00
N ARG A 269 5.92 -34.04 -33.03
CA ARG A 269 7.30 -34.52 -33.25
C ARG A 269 8.30 -33.38 -33.51
N ASP A 270 7.84 -32.29 -34.11
CA ASP A 270 8.67 -31.12 -34.38
C ASP A 270 8.94 -30.32 -33.10
N ASP A 271 7.95 -30.20 -32.20
CA ASP A 271 8.13 -29.63 -30.86
C ASP A 271 9.13 -30.45 -30.04
N GLU A 272 9.03 -31.79 -30.08
CA GLU A 272 9.95 -32.68 -29.38
C GLU A 272 11.39 -32.51 -29.87
N ALA A 273 11.59 -32.41 -31.19
CA ALA A 273 12.89 -32.13 -31.80
C ALA A 273 13.43 -30.75 -31.37
N LEU A 274 12.55 -29.72 -31.32
CA LEU A 274 12.91 -28.37 -30.87
C LEU A 274 13.33 -28.38 -29.38
N ILE A 275 12.56 -29.04 -28.51
CA ILE A 275 12.84 -29.16 -27.07
C ILE A 275 14.20 -29.84 -26.86
N ARG A 276 14.47 -30.96 -27.55
CA ARG A 276 15.78 -31.64 -27.52
C ARG A 276 16.92 -30.73 -28.01
N SER A 277 16.69 -29.94 -29.05
CA SER A 277 17.68 -28.97 -29.57
C SER A 277 17.98 -27.83 -28.60
N VAL A 278 17.00 -27.40 -27.78
CA VAL A 278 17.20 -26.37 -26.75
C VAL A 278 17.87 -26.97 -25.50
N ALA A 279 17.44 -28.16 -25.06
CA ALA A 279 17.95 -28.83 -23.86
C ALA A 279 19.44 -29.22 -23.97
N SER A 280 19.91 -29.54 -25.17
CA SER A 280 21.33 -29.86 -25.45
C SER A 280 22.28 -28.65 -25.41
N ARG A 281 21.76 -27.42 -25.23
CA ARG A 281 22.59 -26.21 -25.20
C ARG A 281 23.19 -25.95 -23.82
N PRO A 282 24.49 -25.61 -23.70
CA PRO A 282 25.11 -25.28 -22.42
C PRO A 282 24.59 -23.96 -21.81
N ASP A 283 23.96 -23.08 -22.61
CA ASP A 283 23.35 -21.82 -22.16
C ASP A 283 21.82 -21.91 -21.91
N ALA A 284 21.23 -23.11 -21.99
CA ALA A 284 19.78 -23.31 -21.90
C ALA A 284 19.17 -22.75 -20.62
N TYR A 285 19.72 -23.11 -19.46
CA TYR A 285 19.18 -22.72 -18.15
C TYR A 285 19.14 -21.19 -17.97
N GLN A 286 20.22 -20.50 -18.33
CA GLN A 286 20.30 -19.04 -18.24
C GLN A 286 19.41 -18.33 -19.26
N LYS A 287 19.19 -18.93 -20.45
CA LYS A 287 18.21 -18.44 -21.42
C LYS A 287 16.77 -18.58 -20.95
N LEU A 288 16.43 -19.69 -20.28
CA LEU A 288 15.11 -19.89 -19.68
C LEU A 288 14.86 -18.89 -18.54
N ILE A 289 15.86 -18.62 -17.68
CA ILE A 289 15.75 -17.55 -16.66
C ILE A 289 15.57 -16.18 -17.32
N ALA A 290 16.28 -15.89 -18.41
CA ALA A 290 16.16 -14.63 -19.14
C ALA A 290 14.82 -14.46 -19.89
N SER A 291 14.16 -15.54 -20.31
CA SER A 291 12.83 -15.49 -20.94
C SER A 291 11.68 -15.26 -19.94
N ILE A 292 11.91 -15.47 -18.64
CA ILE A 292 10.96 -15.06 -17.59
C ILE A 292 11.04 -13.53 -17.41
N ALA A 293 9.90 -12.84 -17.55
CA ALA A 293 9.75 -11.38 -17.40
C ALA A 293 10.77 -10.53 -18.19
N PRO A 294 10.90 -10.68 -19.53
CA PRO A 294 11.99 -10.07 -20.31
C PRO A 294 11.93 -8.53 -20.36
N ALA A 295 10.77 -7.93 -20.12
CA ALA A 295 10.59 -6.48 -20.02
C ALA A 295 11.17 -5.87 -18.73
N ILE A 296 11.36 -6.66 -17.68
CA ILE A 296 11.97 -6.21 -16.41
C ILE A 296 13.49 -6.30 -16.56
N THR A 297 14.26 -5.46 -15.86
CA THR A 297 15.74 -5.53 -15.83
C THR A 297 16.24 -5.95 -14.45
N GLY A 298 17.17 -6.91 -14.39
CA GLY A 298 17.65 -7.53 -13.14
C GLY A 298 16.67 -8.55 -12.57
N HIS A 299 16.75 -8.81 -11.26
CA HIS A 299 15.87 -9.74 -10.53
C HIS A 299 16.02 -11.21 -10.99
N GLU A 300 17.24 -11.60 -11.34
CA GLU A 300 17.61 -12.93 -11.80
C GLU A 300 17.21 -14.06 -10.82
N PRO A 301 17.42 -13.95 -9.49
CA PRO A 301 16.98 -14.98 -8.53
C PRO A 301 15.45 -15.08 -8.42
N GLU A 302 14.74 -13.96 -8.58
CA GLU A 302 13.28 -13.96 -8.57
C GLU A 302 12.71 -14.58 -9.87
N ARG A 303 13.38 -14.42 -11.02
CA ARG A 303 13.02 -15.15 -12.26
C ARG A 303 13.29 -16.64 -12.15
N GLU A 304 14.43 -17.01 -11.58
CA GLU A 304 14.81 -18.40 -11.35
C GLU A 304 13.82 -19.12 -10.42
N ALA A 305 13.39 -18.47 -9.34
CA ALA A 305 12.35 -19.00 -8.45
C ALA A 305 10.99 -19.20 -9.16
N ILE A 306 10.61 -18.32 -10.10
CA ILE A 306 9.42 -18.54 -10.95
C ILE A 306 9.62 -19.73 -11.88
N LEU A 307 10.78 -19.83 -12.56
CA LEU A 307 11.09 -20.93 -13.48
C LEU A 307 11.04 -22.29 -12.77
N LEU A 308 11.63 -22.39 -11.58
CA LEU A 308 11.63 -23.62 -10.78
C LEU A 308 10.22 -23.96 -10.26
N LEU A 309 9.42 -22.96 -9.88
CA LEU A 309 8.00 -23.16 -9.52
C LEU A 309 7.18 -23.73 -10.69
N LEU A 310 7.46 -23.30 -11.92
CA LEU A 310 6.79 -23.79 -13.13
C LEU A 310 7.23 -25.20 -13.53
N ALA A 311 8.50 -25.56 -13.28
CA ALA A 311 9.04 -26.88 -13.55
C ALA A 311 8.60 -27.94 -12.52
N GLY A 312 8.42 -27.53 -11.26
CA GLY A 312 8.05 -28.43 -10.16
C GLY A 312 9.20 -29.35 -9.71
N GLY A 313 8.89 -30.21 -8.74
CA GLY A 313 9.81 -31.23 -8.21
C GLY A 313 9.14 -32.60 -8.11
N VAL A 314 9.94 -33.65 -7.93
CA VAL A 314 9.46 -35.04 -7.88
C VAL A 314 8.89 -35.36 -6.49
N ALA A 315 7.63 -35.76 -6.43
CA ALA A 315 7.03 -36.29 -5.20
C ALA A 315 7.47 -37.76 -5.00
N THR A 316 7.92 -38.10 -3.79
CA THR A 316 8.48 -39.43 -3.48
C THR A 316 7.70 -40.07 -2.34
N HIS A 317 7.32 -41.34 -2.50
CA HIS A 317 6.72 -42.13 -1.43
C HIS A 317 7.82 -42.87 -0.65
N LEU A 318 7.78 -42.78 0.68
CA LEU A 318 8.70 -43.48 1.56
C LEU A 318 8.13 -44.85 1.99
N PRO A 319 8.98 -45.82 2.38
CA PRO A 319 8.52 -47.16 2.77
C PRO A 319 7.62 -47.22 4.01
N ASP A 320 7.59 -46.15 4.81
CA ASP A 320 6.72 -45.98 5.98
C ASP A 320 5.31 -45.46 5.64
N GLY A 321 5.01 -45.26 4.34
CA GLY A 321 3.75 -44.72 3.85
C GLY A 321 3.68 -43.19 3.84
N THR A 322 4.71 -42.48 4.31
CA THR A 322 4.75 -41.01 4.24
C THR A 322 5.11 -40.54 2.82
N LYS A 323 4.59 -39.35 2.44
CA LYS A 323 4.81 -38.76 1.11
C LYS A 323 5.65 -37.49 1.23
N LEU A 324 6.83 -37.49 0.60
CA LEU A 324 7.64 -36.30 0.41
C LEU A 324 7.06 -35.46 -0.74
N ARG A 325 6.81 -34.18 -0.45
CA ARG A 325 6.21 -33.21 -1.37
C ARG A 325 7.21 -32.77 -2.43
N GLY A 326 6.82 -32.86 -3.70
CA GLY A 326 7.58 -32.32 -4.84
C GLY A 326 7.25 -30.86 -5.18
N ASP A 327 6.04 -30.38 -4.84
CA ASP A 327 5.57 -29.05 -5.23
C ASP A 327 6.29 -27.92 -4.48
N ILE A 328 6.78 -26.91 -5.22
CA ILE A 328 7.44 -25.75 -4.62
C ILE A 328 6.38 -24.69 -4.22
N ASN A 329 6.55 -24.04 -3.08
CA ASN A 329 5.79 -22.84 -2.68
C ASN A 329 6.72 -21.62 -2.69
N VAL A 330 6.29 -20.51 -3.29
CA VAL A 330 7.09 -19.27 -3.36
C VAL A 330 6.37 -18.09 -2.69
N LEU A 331 7.12 -17.17 -2.07
CA LEU A 331 6.58 -15.97 -1.43
C LEU A 331 7.44 -14.74 -1.76
N PHE A 332 6.91 -13.76 -2.49
CA PHE A 332 7.68 -12.60 -2.96
C PHE A 332 7.40 -11.28 -2.21
N VAL A 333 8.51 -10.71 -1.71
CA VAL A 333 8.55 -9.71 -0.64
C VAL A 333 9.87 -8.88 -0.81
N GLY A 334 9.88 -7.55 -0.55
CA GLY A 334 11.08 -6.65 -0.64
C GLY A 334 10.74 -5.19 -0.97
N ASP A 335 11.25 -4.10 -0.35
CA ASP A 335 10.72 -2.68 -0.19
C ASP A 335 10.79 -1.60 -1.30
N PRO A 336 9.84 -0.62 -1.38
CA PRO A 336 9.68 0.34 -2.49
C PRO A 336 10.81 1.38 -2.61
N GLY A 337 11.10 1.82 -3.84
CA GLY A 337 12.25 2.67 -4.18
C GLY A 337 11.88 4.12 -4.47
N CYS A 338 12.07 5.03 -3.52
CA CYS A 338 11.46 6.37 -3.57
C CYS A 338 12.46 7.50 -3.24
N LEU A 339 12.09 8.75 -3.56
CA LEU A 339 12.85 9.99 -3.35
C LEU A 339 12.19 10.90 -2.30
N VAL A 340 12.95 11.74 -1.60
CA VAL A 340 12.40 12.66 -0.56
C VAL A 340 11.56 13.80 -1.18
N ALA A 341 10.59 14.33 -0.43
CA ALA A 341 9.65 15.40 -0.88
C ALA A 341 10.27 16.55 -1.70
N ASP A 342 11.42 17.09 -1.27
CA ASP A 342 12.07 18.29 -1.84
C ASP A 342 12.89 17.99 -3.11
N GLU A 343 13.01 16.72 -3.51
CA GLU A 343 13.73 16.29 -4.71
C GLU A 343 13.01 16.78 -5.98
N ARG A 344 13.76 17.43 -6.88
CA ARG A 344 13.20 18.21 -8.01
C ARG A 344 13.13 17.36 -9.28
N VAL A 345 11.93 16.97 -9.69
CA VAL A 345 11.64 16.21 -10.92
C VAL A 345 11.39 17.17 -12.08
N VAL A 346 11.80 16.78 -13.29
CA VAL A 346 11.62 17.58 -14.53
C VAL A 346 10.48 17.04 -15.38
N LEU A 347 9.44 17.87 -15.58
CA LEU A 347 8.27 17.55 -16.38
C LEU A 347 8.55 17.67 -17.89
N GLY A 348 7.69 17.10 -18.73
CA GLY A 348 7.84 17.01 -20.19
C GLY A 348 7.91 18.37 -20.91
N ASN A 349 7.35 19.42 -20.32
CA ASN A 349 7.43 20.81 -20.79
C ASN A 349 8.67 21.57 -20.26
N GLY A 350 9.51 20.92 -19.45
CA GLY A 350 10.69 21.49 -18.79
C GLY A 350 10.42 22.19 -17.46
N ALA A 351 9.17 22.20 -16.95
CA ALA A 351 8.89 22.66 -15.59
C ALA A 351 9.65 21.80 -14.57
N ILE A 352 10.10 22.42 -13.49
CA ILE A 352 10.74 21.73 -12.37
C ILE A 352 9.75 21.75 -11.21
N VAL A 353 9.46 20.58 -10.66
CA VAL A 353 8.48 20.41 -9.57
C VAL A 353 9.09 19.50 -8.50
N LYS A 354 8.90 19.84 -7.23
CA LYS A 354 9.29 18.98 -6.10
C LYS A 354 8.42 17.74 -6.11
N ILE A 355 8.99 16.54 -6.00
CA ILE A 355 8.25 15.29 -6.20
C ILE A 355 7.05 15.17 -5.24
N GLY A 356 7.16 15.68 -4.01
CA GLY A 356 6.05 15.73 -3.04
C GLY A 356 4.91 16.69 -3.41
N GLN A 357 4.98 17.42 -4.53
CA GLN A 357 3.94 18.29 -5.09
C GLN A 357 3.38 17.78 -6.43
N VAL A 358 3.78 16.58 -6.88
CA VAL A 358 3.29 15.99 -8.15
C VAL A 358 1.92 15.33 -7.96
N GLY A 359 1.67 14.77 -6.77
CA GLY A 359 0.39 14.24 -6.35
C GLY A 359 0.22 14.38 -4.83
N ASN A 360 -0.96 14.02 -4.34
CA ASN A 360 -1.39 14.19 -2.95
C ASN A 360 -1.64 12.86 -2.22
N GLU A 361 -1.85 11.76 -2.96
CA GLU A 361 -2.29 10.47 -2.40
C GLU A 361 -1.48 9.28 -2.95
N HIS A 362 -1.37 8.21 -2.15
CA HIS A 362 -0.67 7.00 -2.58
C HIS A 362 -1.50 6.24 -3.63
N LEU A 363 -0.86 5.76 -4.71
CA LEU A 363 -1.50 5.16 -5.90
C LEU A 363 -2.43 6.11 -6.68
N GLN A 364 -2.34 7.42 -6.45
CA GLN A 364 -3.11 8.39 -7.23
C GLN A 364 -2.81 8.23 -8.73
N PRO A 365 -3.83 8.05 -9.60
CA PRO A 365 -3.63 8.10 -11.04
C PRO A 365 -3.05 9.46 -11.46
N LEU A 366 -2.02 9.42 -12.29
CA LEU A 366 -1.39 10.59 -12.88
C LEU A 366 -1.59 10.60 -14.40
N ASN A 367 -1.62 11.80 -14.95
CA ASN A 367 -1.47 12.06 -16.38
C ASN A 367 -0.44 13.18 -16.54
N VAL A 368 0.79 12.92 -16.08
CA VAL A 368 1.86 13.91 -15.96
C VAL A 368 3.04 13.50 -16.82
N GLN A 369 3.29 14.22 -17.90
CA GLN A 369 4.42 13.94 -18.77
C GLN A 369 5.74 14.34 -18.07
N VAL A 370 6.78 13.51 -18.19
CA VAL A 370 8.12 13.72 -17.61
C VAL A 370 9.22 13.57 -18.65
N LEU A 371 10.39 14.16 -18.41
CA LEU A 371 11.58 13.96 -19.23
C LEU A 371 12.40 12.76 -18.72
N THR A 372 12.78 11.87 -19.62
CA THR A 372 13.46 10.59 -19.30
C THR A 372 14.99 10.71 -19.23
N GLY A 373 15.55 11.86 -19.64
CA GLY A 373 17.00 12.06 -19.76
C GLY A 373 17.63 11.41 -20.99
N GLU A 374 16.88 10.63 -21.77
CA GLU A 374 17.36 10.05 -23.03
C GLU A 374 17.31 11.08 -24.16
N GLY A 375 18.44 11.25 -24.88
CA GLY A 375 18.58 12.28 -25.91
C GLY A 375 18.39 13.73 -25.42
N GLY A 376 18.25 13.96 -24.11
CA GLY A 376 17.93 15.26 -23.51
C GLY A 376 16.48 15.73 -23.66
N GLY A 377 15.72 15.19 -24.62
CA GLY A 377 14.36 15.65 -24.94
C GLY A 377 13.29 14.54 -25.04
N ARG A 378 13.62 13.26 -24.83
CA ARG A 378 12.63 12.18 -24.84
C ARG A 378 11.71 12.31 -23.62
N ARG A 379 10.41 12.10 -23.88
CA ARG A 379 9.31 12.22 -22.92
C ARG A 379 8.65 10.86 -22.71
N ALA A 380 8.07 10.68 -21.54
CA ALA A 380 7.21 9.55 -21.20
C ALA A 380 6.08 10.03 -20.30
N MET A 381 4.99 9.27 -20.19
CA MET A 381 3.89 9.60 -19.28
C MET A 381 4.10 8.96 -17.91
N ALA A 382 3.98 9.74 -16.84
CA ALA A 382 3.82 9.21 -15.49
C ALA A 382 2.33 8.92 -15.25
N THR A 383 2.01 7.68 -14.90
CA THR A 383 0.66 7.12 -14.78
C THR A 383 0.19 6.92 -13.35
N LYS A 384 1.11 6.81 -12.38
CA LYS A 384 0.77 6.72 -10.94
C LYS A 384 1.73 7.49 -10.06
N PHE A 385 1.23 7.97 -8.93
CA PHE A 385 2.00 8.58 -7.84
C PHE A 385 2.11 7.62 -6.66
N HIS A 386 3.28 7.57 -6.03
CA HIS A 386 3.49 6.84 -4.79
C HIS A 386 3.96 7.80 -3.69
N MET A 387 3.49 7.57 -2.47
CA MET A 387 3.90 8.28 -1.25
C MET A 387 4.05 7.30 -0.08
N TYR A 388 5.20 7.30 0.59
CA TYR A 388 5.46 6.47 1.77
C TYR A 388 5.97 7.34 2.92
N ARG A 389 5.53 7.04 4.14
CA ARG A 389 5.81 7.87 5.32
C ARG A 389 6.97 7.29 6.12
N SER A 390 7.92 8.14 6.47
CA SER A 390 9.01 7.84 7.42
C SER A 390 10.00 6.67 7.11
N PRO A 391 10.28 6.21 5.88
CA PRO A 391 11.40 5.28 5.66
C PRO A 391 12.77 5.93 5.90
N ARG A 392 13.77 5.10 6.20
CA ARG A 392 15.19 5.50 6.32
C ARG A 392 15.70 6.06 4.98
N ILE A 393 16.50 7.13 5.05
CA ILE A 393 16.96 7.88 3.87
C ILE A 393 18.48 7.77 3.70
N VAL A 394 18.92 7.66 2.45
CA VAL A 394 20.32 7.80 2.04
C VAL A 394 20.44 8.98 1.05
N GLU A 395 21.42 9.86 1.27
CA GLU A 395 21.83 10.91 0.32
C GLU A 395 23.13 10.47 -0.36
N ILE A 396 23.22 10.66 -1.67
CA ILE A 396 24.53 10.72 -2.36
C ILE A 396 24.81 12.15 -2.80
N LEU A 397 26.07 12.57 -2.67
CA LEU A 397 26.58 13.85 -3.18
C LEU A 397 27.57 13.59 -4.32
N THR A 398 27.44 14.30 -5.43
CA THR A 398 28.35 14.21 -6.57
C THR A 398 29.46 15.26 -6.53
N GLU A 399 30.50 15.07 -7.34
CA GLU A 399 31.62 16.01 -7.49
C GLU A 399 31.24 17.38 -8.11
N SER A 400 30.01 17.58 -8.58
CA SER A 400 29.49 18.92 -8.93
C SER A 400 28.64 19.54 -7.82
N GLY A 401 28.38 18.82 -6.73
CA GLY A 401 27.51 19.24 -5.65
C GLY A 401 26.03 18.90 -5.84
N LYS A 402 25.66 18.17 -6.91
CA LYS A 402 24.32 17.58 -7.02
C LYS A 402 24.13 16.59 -5.88
N SER A 403 22.93 16.60 -5.32
CA SER A 403 22.48 15.65 -4.32
C SER A 403 21.24 14.93 -4.83
N ILE A 404 21.03 13.71 -4.37
CA ILE A 404 19.72 13.06 -4.43
C ILE A 404 19.51 12.22 -3.16
N LYS A 405 18.37 12.44 -2.49
CA LYS A 405 17.96 11.76 -1.26
C LYS A 405 16.83 10.79 -1.57
N GLY A 406 16.98 9.54 -1.17
CA GLY A 406 15.97 8.51 -1.38
C GLY A 406 16.11 7.32 -0.45
N THR A 407 15.22 6.35 -0.62
CA THR A 407 15.29 5.08 0.11
C THR A 407 16.53 4.27 -0.31
N PRO A 408 17.10 3.45 0.58
CA PRO A 408 18.24 2.56 0.30
C PRO A 408 18.16 1.78 -1.02
N ASN A 409 16.97 1.36 -1.41
CA ASN A 409 16.69 0.51 -2.56
C ASN A 409 16.33 1.28 -3.84
N HIS A 410 16.24 2.62 -3.82
CA HIS A 410 15.89 3.41 -5.01
C HIS A 410 16.98 3.28 -6.09
N PRO A 411 16.64 2.93 -7.35
CA PRO A 411 17.60 2.70 -8.41
C PRO A 411 18.02 3.99 -9.13
N LEU A 412 19.33 4.21 -9.24
CA LEU A 412 19.95 5.25 -10.06
C LEU A 412 20.79 4.63 -11.17
N LEU A 413 20.96 5.32 -12.29
CA LEU A 413 21.74 4.81 -13.41
C LEU A 413 23.24 4.91 -13.11
N ARG A 414 23.90 3.80 -12.75
CA ARG A 414 25.35 3.73 -12.59
C ARG A 414 26.03 3.69 -13.96
N VAL A 415 27.19 4.32 -14.05
CA VAL A 415 28.05 4.28 -15.25
C VAL A 415 29.40 3.69 -14.86
N ARG A 416 29.80 2.62 -15.54
CA ARG A 416 31.14 2.02 -15.45
C ARG A 416 31.90 2.23 -16.74
N ASN A 417 33.22 2.10 -16.67
CA ASN A 417 34.09 1.98 -17.83
C ASN A 417 34.65 0.57 -17.83
N GLU A 418 34.25 -0.25 -18.78
CA GLU A 418 34.68 -1.64 -18.93
C GLU A 418 35.32 -1.75 -20.33
N ASN A 419 36.62 -2.06 -20.38
CA ASN A 419 37.43 -2.15 -21.60
C ASN A 419 37.30 -0.94 -22.55
N GLY A 420 37.27 0.27 -21.99
CA GLY A 420 37.12 1.53 -22.74
C GLY A 420 35.70 1.87 -23.18
N ARG A 421 34.71 1.01 -22.90
CA ARG A 421 33.28 1.25 -23.20
C ARG A 421 32.52 1.65 -21.95
N LEU A 422 31.65 2.67 -22.10
CA LEU A 422 30.79 3.15 -21.01
C LEU A 422 29.53 2.29 -20.87
N VAL A 423 29.60 1.31 -19.97
CA VAL A 423 28.47 0.44 -19.60
C VAL A 423 27.56 1.18 -18.61
N ARG A 424 26.24 1.04 -18.79
CA ARG A 424 25.21 1.65 -17.94
C ARG A 424 24.34 0.55 -17.35
N SER A 425 24.09 0.60 -16.04
CA SER A 425 23.22 -0.35 -15.35
C SER A 425 22.52 0.29 -14.17
N TRP A 426 21.32 -0.18 -13.85
CA TRP A 426 20.58 0.29 -12.68
C TRP A 426 21.22 -0.23 -11.40
N TYR A 427 21.41 0.66 -10.43
CA TYR A 427 22.11 0.34 -9.20
C TYR A 427 21.44 1.01 -7.99
N ARG A 428 21.31 0.28 -6.89
CA ARG A 428 20.62 0.75 -5.68
C ARG A 428 21.42 1.81 -4.95
N LEU A 429 20.73 2.82 -4.42
CA LEU A 429 21.29 3.92 -3.62
C LEU A 429 22.19 3.42 -2.46
N ASP A 430 21.82 2.31 -1.80
CA ASP A 430 22.58 1.69 -0.71
C ASP A 430 23.79 0.84 -1.11
N ARG A 431 23.94 0.51 -2.40
CA ARG A 431 25.08 -0.25 -2.92
C ARG A 431 26.18 0.63 -3.50
N PHE A 432 25.90 1.91 -3.81
CA PHE A 432 26.92 2.84 -4.27
C PHE A 432 28.01 3.05 -3.21
N LYS A 433 29.25 3.23 -3.68
CA LYS A 433 30.40 3.59 -2.85
C LYS A 433 30.94 4.96 -3.30
N VAL A 434 31.63 5.67 -2.40
CA VAL A 434 32.38 6.88 -2.76
C VAL A 434 33.40 6.49 -3.85
N GLY A 435 33.44 7.26 -4.94
CA GLY A 435 34.21 6.93 -6.14
C GLY A 435 33.40 6.34 -7.29
N ASP A 436 32.22 5.77 -7.04
CA ASP A 436 31.32 5.33 -8.12
C ASP A 436 30.81 6.50 -8.97
N ARG A 437 30.40 6.23 -10.22
CA ARG A 437 29.83 7.24 -11.12
C ARG A 437 28.35 7.00 -11.37
N VAL A 438 27.57 8.07 -11.25
CA VAL A 438 26.13 8.10 -11.58
C VAL A 438 25.91 8.91 -12.87
N ALA A 439 24.91 8.54 -13.66
CA ALA A 439 24.56 9.24 -14.88
C ALA A 439 23.86 10.58 -14.58
N VAL A 440 24.25 11.62 -15.30
CA VAL A 440 23.67 12.96 -15.19
C VAL A 440 23.29 13.50 -16.56
N VAL A 441 22.28 14.37 -16.59
CA VAL A 441 21.90 15.07 -17.82
C VAL A 441 22.78 16.30 -18.07
N THR A 442 22.96 16.64 -19.35
CA THR A 442 23.76 17.81 -19.77
C THR A 442 22.90 19.05 -20.05
N GLY A 443 21.63 18.99 -19.68
CA GLY A 443 20.59 19.98 -19.97
C GLY A 443 19.32 19.35 -20.51
N PHE A 444 18.24 20.13 -20.53
CA PHE A 444 16.92 19.71 -20.98
C PHE A 444 16.12 20.88 -21.57
N PRO A 445 15.22 20.65 -22.54
CA PRO A 445 14.43 21.72 -23.16
C PRO A 445 13.32 22.21 -22.23
N CYS A 446 12.89 23.46 -22.45
CA CYS A 446 11.65 23.99 -21.88
C CYS A 446 10.78 24.56 -23.01
N THR A 447 9.48 24.22 -23.00
CA THR A 447 8.50 24.65 -24.00
C THR A 447 7.44 25.61 -23.44
N ILE A 448 7.54 25.99 -22.17
CA ILE A 448 6.58 26.84 -21.47
C ILE A 448 6.72 28.28 -21.96
N ARG A 449 5.62 28.82 -22.51
CA ARG A 449 5.51 30.20 -22.99
C ARG A 449 4.62 31.07 -22.09
N GLU A 450 3.61 30.49 -21.45
CA GLU A 450 2.70 31.21 -20.56
C GLU A 450 3.32 31.53 -19.19
N PHE A 451 2.85 32.62 -18.58
CA PHE A 451 3.23 33.00 -17.22
C PHE A 451 2.33 32.29 -16.18
N VAL A 452 2.98 31.64 -15.21
CA VAL A 452 2.36 30.95 -14.07
C VAL A 452 1.58 31.95 -13.22
N ARG A 453 0.39 31.59 -12.75
CA ARG A 453 -0.40 32.42 -11.82
C ARG A 453 0.30 32.56 -10.47
N THR A 454 0.27 33.76 -9.89
CA THR A 454 0.87 34.06 -8.58
C THR A 454 -0.02 33.65 -7.41
N ASN A 455 -1.34 33.65 -7.62
CA ASN A 455 -2.37 33.48 -6.60
C ASN A 455 -2.21 34.49 -5.44
N PHE A 456 -1.74 35.71 -5.71
CA PHE A 456 -1.61 36.75 -4.69
C PHE A 456 -2.99 37.24 -4.22
N VAL A 457 -3.19 37.32 -2.90
CA VAL A 457 -4.47 37.67 -2.29
C VAL A 457 -4.31 38.91 -1.40
N ALA A 458 -5.24 39.87 -1.49
CA ALA A 458 -5.28 41.00 -0.57
C ALA A 458 -5.67 40.52 0.84
N VAL A 459 -5.06 41.10 1.88
CA VAL A 459 -5.30 40.69 3.27
C VAL A 459 -6.65 41.22 3.72
N GLU A 460 -7.46 40.37 4.37
CA GLU A 460 -8.76 40.75 4.91
C GLU A 460 -8.69 42.00 5.80
N ARG A 461 -9.68 42.87 5.64
CA ARG A 461 -9.74 44.20 6.25
C ARG A 461 -10.85 44.28 7.29
N HIS A 462 -10.56 44.92 8.42
CA HIS A 462 -11.63 45.50 9.24
C HIS A 462 -12.27 46.68 8.49
N LYS A 463 -13.56 46.94 8.73
CA LYS A 463 -14.41 47.85 7.92
C LYS A 463 -13.91 49.30 7.79
N PHE A 464 -12.97 49.74 8.62
CA PHE A 464 -12.38 51.08 8.60
C PHE A 464 -10.86 50.99 8.42
N GLY A 465 -10.37 51.36 7.23
CA GLY A 465 -8.94 51.40 6.90
C GLY A 465 -8.69 51.99 5.51
N PRO A 466 -7.48 52.56 5.25
CA PRO A 466 -7.19 53.28 4.01
C PRO A 466 -7.33 52.39 2.77
N LYS A 467 -7.94 52.90 1.69
CA LYS A 467 -8.16 52.17 0.44
C LYS A 467 -6.85 51.60 -0.12
N PHE A 468 -6.92 50.40 -0.69
CA PHE A 468 -5.75 49.75 -1.31
C PHE A 468 -5.34 50.52 -2.57
N ASN A 469 -4.14 51.11 -2.56
CA ASN A 469 -3.63 51.93 -3.67
C ASN A 469 -2.31 51.36 -4.19
N ALA A 470 -2.33 50.08 -4.57
CA ALA A 470 -1.21 49.35 -5.15
C ALA A 470 -1.73 48.24 -6.08
N ARG A 471 -0.85 47.59 -6.82
CA ARG A 471 -1.18 46.46 -7.71
C ARG A 471 -0.62 45.15 -7.14
N LEU A 472 -1.44 44.11 -7.12
CA LEU A 472 -0.98 42.74 -6.91
C LEU A 472 -0.88 42.06 -8.30
N PRO A 473 0.31 41.65 -8.76
CA PRO A 473 0.44 40.95 -10.04
C PRO A 473 -0.21 39.57 -9.96
N ASP A 474 -1.02 39.22 -10.96
CA ASP A 474 -1.73 37.93 -11.10
C ASP A 474 -0.84 36.80 -11.67
N ARG A 475 0.25 37.18 -12.35
CA ARG A 475 1.15 36.28 -13.09
C ARG A 475 2.62 36.58 -12.82
N MET A 476 3.43 35.52 -12.85
CA MET A 476 4.88 35.57 -12.69
C MET A 476 5.55 36.04 -14.00
N THR A 477 5.56 37.36 -14.21
CA THR A 477 6.22 38.03 -15.34
C THR A 477 7.74 38.10 -15.16
N PRO A 478 8.53 38.34 -16.23
CA PRO A 478 9.97 38.59 -16.12
C PRO A 478 10.33 39.74 -15.17
N GLN A 479 9.49 40.78 -15.07
CA GLN A 479 9.66 41.92 -14.16
C GLN A 479 9.44 41.53 -12.69
N LEU A 480 8.38 40.77 -12.37
CA LEU A 480 8.18 40.25 -11.01
C LEU A 480 9.31 39.28 -10.64
N ALA A 481 9.76 38.46 -11.58
CA ALA A 481 10.86 37.52 -11.39
C ALA A 481 12.21 38.22 -11.18
N ALA A 482 12.50 39.31 -11.90
CA ALA A 482 13.64 40.20 -11.67
C ALA A 482 13.64 40.73 -10.24
N PHE A 483 12.52 41.31 -9.81
CA PHE A 483 12.36 41.82 -8.46
C PHE A 483 12.56 40.73 -7.40
N CYS A 484 11.94 39.56 -7.57
CA CYS A 484 12.12 38.42 -6.68
C CYS A 484 13.58 37.96 -6.61
N GLY A 485 14.30 37.92 -7.74
CA GLY A 485 15.71 37.54 -7.81
C GLY A 485 16.62 38.48 -7.03
N TYR A 486 16.47 39.80 -7.23
CA TYR A 486 17.25 40.80 -6.50
C TYR A 486 16.93 40.79 -4.99
N VAL A 487 15.64 40.71 -4.63
CA VAL A 487 15.21 40.67 -3.21
C VAL A 487 15.64 39.37 -2.50
N LEU A 488 15.80 38.28 -3.23
CA LEU A 488 16.32 37.02 -2.67
C LEU A 488 17.80 37.14 -2.26
N GLY A 489 18.60 37.94 -2.97
CA GLY A 489 19.96 38.31 -2.55
C GLY A 489 19.94 39.43 -1.52
N ASP A 490 20.08 40.68 -1.99
CA ASP A 490 20.23 41.91 -1.20
C ASP A 490 18.92 42.52 -0.64
N GLY A 491 17.83 41.74 -0.65
CA GLY A 491 16.54 42.15 -0.11
C GLY A 491 16.15 41.53 1.22
N TRP A 492 15.11 42.15 1.79
CA TRP A 492 14.52 41.80 3.07
C TRP A 492 13.00 42.02 3.05
N ILE A 493 12.30 41.24 3.89
CA ILE A 493 10.87 41.37 4.18
C ILE A 493 10.76 41.34 5.70
N SER A 494 10.03 42.27 6.29
CA SER A 494 9.90 42.36 7.75
C SER A 494 9.20 41.13 8.33
N ASN A 495 9.49 40.80 9.59
CA ASN A 495 8.92 39.60 10.23
C ASN A 495 7.39 39.67 10.36
N ASP A 496 6.85 40.87 10.57
CA ASP A 496 5.41 41.18 10.62
C ASP A 496 4.74 41.26 9.23
N SER A 497 5.50 41.10 8.13
CA SER A 497 5.02 41.23 6.75
C SER A 497 4.28 42.55 6.45
N GLN A 498 4.75 43.65 7.05
CA GLN A 498 4.26 45.02 6.76
C GLN A 498 5.14 45.78 5.77
N ARG A 499 6.45 45.46 5.72
CA ARG A 499 7.45 46.18 4.95
C ARG A 499 8.37 45.23 4.19
N PHE A 500 8.88 45.70 3.07
CA PHE A 500 9.82 44.97 2.23
C PHE A 500 10.75 45.97 1.54
N GLY A 501 11.91 45.51 1.12
CA GLY A 501 12.91 46.40 0.53
C GLY A 501 14.17 45.68 0.08
N PHE A 502 15.10 46.46 -0.44
CA PHE A 502 16.39 46.01 -0.91
C PHE A 502 17.46 47.08 -0.71
N VAL A 503 18.72 46.68 -0.82
CA VAL A 503 19.87 47.55 -0.60
C VAL A 503 20.73 47.55 -1.87
N VAL A 504 21.08 48.73 -2.36
CA VAL A 504 22.01 48.89 -3.49
C VAL A 504 23.29 49.55 -2.97
N ALA A 505 24.45 49.03 -3.34
CA ALA A 505 25.73 49.64 -3.03
C ALA A 505 26.02 50.83 -3.98
N GLU A 506 26.62 51.91 -3.46
CA GLU A 506 26.88 53.11 -4.26
C GLU A 506 27.64 52.89 -5.60
N PRO A 507 28.61 51.96 -5.72
CA PRO A 507 29.30 51.64 -6.98
C PRO A 507 28.45 50.88 -8.02
N GLU A 508 27.21 50.54 -7.69
CA GLU A 508 26.25 49.81 -8.54
C GLU A 508 24.93 50.59 -8.69
N LEU A 509 24.97 51.92 -8.46
CA LEU A 509 23.81 52.81 -8.60
C LEU A 509 23.19 52.81 -10.01
N ASP A 510 23.90 52.35 -11.03
CA ASP A 510 23.38 52.21 -12.39
C ASP A 510 22.20 51.22 -12.49
N ILE A 511 22.07 50.28 -11.54
CA ILE A 511 20.90 49.36 -11.48
C ILE A 511 19.71 49.94 -10.73
N MET A 512 19.89 51.03 -9.96
CA MET A 512 18.83 51.62 -9.15
C MET A 512 17.63 52.08 -10.00
N PRO A 513 17.77 52.84 -11.10
CA PRO A 513 16.63 53.27 -11.90
C PRO A 513 15.85 52.09 -12.50
N MET A 514 16.54 51.00 -12.88
CA MET A 514 15.93 49.78 -13.42
C MET A 514 15.12 49.02 -12.36
N LEU A 515 15.59 48.96 -11.11
CA LEU A 515 14.83 48.37 -10.01
C LEU A 515 13.61 49.22 -9.63
N LEU A 516 13.76 50.55 -9.64
CA LEU A 516 12.67 51.48 -9.34
C LEU A 516 11.56 51.43 -10.41
N SER A 517 11.90 51.33 -11.70
CA SER A 517 10.90 51.16 -12.76
C SER A 517 10.13 49.84 -12.61
N VAL A 518 10.82 48.74 -12.31
CA VAL A 518 10.19 47.44 -12.02
C VAL A 518 9.22 47.53 -10.83
N VAL A 519 9.58 48.22 -9.73
CA VAL A 519 8.66 48.41 -8.59
C VAL A 519 7.42 49.20 -8.99
N LYS A 520 7.58 50.27 -9.79
CA LYS A 520 6.48 51.11 -10.26
C LYS A 520 5.57 50.36 -11.25
N GLU A 521 6.13 49.58 -12.17
CA GLU A 521 5.38 48.77 -13.15
C GLU A 521 4.61 47.61 -12.49
N VAL A 522 5.28 46.83 -11.64
CA VAL A 522 4.74 45.59 -11.05
C VAL A 522 3.76 45.88 -9.93
N PHE A 523 4.07 46.85 -9.06
CA PHE A 523 3.30 47.11 -7.83
C PHE A 523 2.59 48.45 -7.80
N GLY A 524 2.88 49.38 -8.73
CA GLY A 524 2.31 50.73 -8.70
C GLY A 524 2.77 51.57 -7.49
N LEU A 525 3.90 51.22 -6.87
CA LEU A 525 4.41 51.87 -5.67
C LEU A 525 5.57 52.83 -5.98
N GLU A 526 5.63 53.92 -5.23
CA GLU A 526 6.81 54.79 -5.16
C GLU A 526 7.55 54.49 -3.83
N PRO A 527 8.83 54.05 -3.89
CA PRO A 527 9.52 53.56 -2.71
C PRO A 527 10.33 54.64 -1.99
N ASN A 528 10.47 54.51 -0.67
CA ASN A 528 11.26 55.42 0.14
C ASN A 528 12.75 55.04 0.10
N ILE A 529 13.59 55.97 -0.34
CA ILE A 529 15.05 55.76 -0.50
C ILE A 529 15.79 56.52 0.60
N SER A 530 16.76 55.88 1.26
CA SER A 530 17.67 56.55 2.21
C SER A 530 19.12 56.10 2.02
N ARG A 531 20.05 57.06 1.93
CA ARG A 531 21.50 56.82 1.84
C ARG A 531 22.10 56.76 3.23
N ARG A 532 22.89 55.72 3.54
CA ARG A 532 23.55 55.54 4.84
C ARG A 532 24.96 54.96 4.67
N LEU A 533 25.95 55.54 5.36
CA LEU A 533 27.28 54.94 5.54
C LEU A 533 27.32 54.24 6.90
N ILE A 534 27.50 52.92 6.92
CA ILE A 534 27.56 52.13 8.16
C ILE A 534 28.99 52.14 8.71
N LYS A 535 29.14 52.39 10.01
CA LYS A 535 30.42 52.29 10.73
C LYS A 535 31.10 50.95 10.44
N GLY A 536 32.29 51.00 9.84
CA GLY A 536 33.08 49.81 9.43
C GLY A 536 32.92 49.37 7.97
N ARG A 537 32.01 49.95 7.17
CA ARG A 537 31.97 49.77 5.71
C ARG A 537 32.67 50.93 5.00
N LYS A 538 33.42 50.64 3.93
CA LYS A 538 34.10 51.65 3.08
C LYS A 538 33.21 52.28 2.02
N VAL A 539 31.96 51.81 1.88
CA VAL A 539 31.06 52.12 0.76
C VAL A 539 29.66 52.45 1.30
N PRO A 540 29.08 53.61 0.97
CA PRO A 540 27.69 53.94 1.29
C PRO A 540 26.68 53.00 0.64
N LEU A 541 25.53 52.85 1.29
CA LEU A 541 24.43 51.99 0.85
C LEU A 541 23.14 52.80 0.71
N HIS A 542 22.37 52.48 -0.33
CA HIS A 542 21.07 53.04 -0.60
C HIS A 542 20.00 52.01 -0.21
N TYR A 543 19.28 52.32 0.85
CA TYR A 543 18.18 51.51 1.37
C TYR A 543 16.88 51.92 0.70
N VAL A 544 16.32 51.04 -0.11
CA VAL A 544 15.01 51.20 -0.74
C VAL A 544 14.01 50.39 0.08
N HIS A 545 12.93 51.02 0.54
CA HIS A 545 11.91 50.34 1.33
C HIS A 545 10.48 50.80 1.02
N MET A 546 9.57 49.84 1.09
CA MET A 546 8.15 49.99 0.79
C MET A 546 7.35 49.49 1.99
N SER A 547 6.29 50.23 2.36
CA SER A 547 5.36 49.85 3.43
C SER A 547 4.01 49.51 2.82
N ASN A 548 3.80 48.22 2.51
CA ASN A 548 2.53 47.70 2.00
C ASN A 548 2.36 46.26 2.48
N LYS A 549 1.36 46.04 3.35
CA LYS A 549 1.09 44.76 4.00
C LYS A 549 0.72 43.67 2.99
N ASP A 550 -0.14 43.99 2.03
CA ASP A 550 -0.65 43.01 1.07
C ASP A 550 0.49 42.45 0.21
N ILE A 551 1.38 43.32 -0.30
CA ILE A 551 2.54 42.87 -1.08
C ILE A 551 3.57 42.15 -0.20
N ALA A 552 3.89 42.67 1.00
CA ALA A 552 4.87 42.06 1.90
C ALA A 552 4.42 40.69 2.48
N ALA A 553 3.11 40.47 2.63
CA ALA A 553 2.55 39.17 2.98
C ALA A 553 2.68 38.17 1.81
N ASN A 554 2.30 38.57 0.60
CA ASN A 554 2.37 37.70 -0.57
C ASN A 554 3.82 37.35 -0.97
N LEU A 555 4.78 38.25 -0.81
CA LEU A 555 6.20 37.97 -1.08
C LEU A 555 6.92 37.18 0.03
N SER A 556 6.25 36.90 1.15
CA SER A 556 6.88 36.37 2.37
C SER A 556 7.62 35.04 2.21
N PHE A 557 7.35 34.28 1.14
CA PHE A 557 8.09 33.07 0.75
C PHE A 557 9.58 33.34 0.49
N LEU A 558 9.96 34.54 0.04
CA LEU A 558 11.37 34.90 -0.19
C LEU A 558 12.22 34.86 1.10
N ARG A 559 11.58 34.91 2.29
CA ARG A 559 12.26 34.76 3.59
C ARG A 559 12.89 33.37 3.79
N GLN A 560 12.42 32.35 3.06
CA GLN A 560 13.03 31.02 3.08
C GLN A 560 14.39 30.98 2.35
N LYS A 561 14.76 32.03 1.60
CA LYS A 561 15.99 32.12 0.80
C LYS A 561 16.20 30.92 -0.16
N ARG A 562 15.09 30.37 -0.69
CA ARG A 562 15.03 29.33 -1.74
C ARG A 562 14.50 29.91 -3.06
N VAL A 563 14.69 29.21 -4.19
CA VAL A 563 14.04 29.62 -5.45
C VAL A 563 12.53 29.41 -5.33
N PRO A 564 11.67 30.39 -5.68
CA PRO A 564 10.22 30.23 -5.58
C PRO A 564 9.69 29.14 -6.53
N ASP A 565 8.75 28.30 -6.07
CA ASP A 565 8.15 27.25 -6.89
C ASP A 565 7.50 27.79 -8.18
N MET A 566 6.96 29.01 -8.14
CA MET A 566 6.44 29.72 -9.32
C MET A 566 7.52 29.95 -10.39
N VAL A 567 8.76 30.24 -9.99
CA VAL A 567 9.91 30.40 -10.90
C VAL A 567 10.37 29.04 -11.42
N LEU A 568 10.45 28.01 -10.56
CA LEU A 568 10.78 26.63 -10.95
C LEU A 568 9.80 26.06 -12.01
N ARG A 569 8.53 26.46 -11.94
CA ARG A 569 7.46 26.09 -12.89
C ARG A 569 7.36 27.00 -14.12
N SER A 570 8.03 28.14 -14.16
CA SER A 570 7.90 29.12 -15.25
C SER A 570 8.76 28.82 -16.49
N GLY A 571 8.49 29.53 -17.59
CA GLY A 571 9.27 29.48 -18.83
C GLY A 571 10.64 30.18 -18.77
N ASN A 572 11.45 29.98 -19.80
CA ASN A 572 12.85 30.41 -19.83
C ASN A 572 13.07 31.94 -19.76
N SER A 573 12.12 32.77 -20.22
CA SER A 573 12.19 34.24 -20.10
C SER A 573 12.12 34.71 -18.64
N VAL A 574 11.21 34.13 -17.87
CA VAL A 574 11.02 34.39 -16.44
C VAL A 574 12.23 33.89 -15.64
N VAL A 575 12.67 32.66 -15.91
CA VAL A 575 13.84 32.06 -15.25
C VAL A 575 15.12 32.82 -15.56
N SER A 576 15.33 33.22 -16.82
CA SER A 576 16.46 34.07 -17.24
C SER A 576 16.51 35.35 -16.41
N SER A 577 15.42 36.11 -16.40
CA SER A 577 15.31 37.37 -15.66
C SER A 577 15.56 37.20 -14.15
N PHE A 578 14.96 36.18 -13.52
CA PHE A 578 15.22 35.85 -12.12
C PHE A 578 16.71 35.60 -11.84
N LEU A 579 17.36 34.79 -12.69
CA LEU A 579 18.77 34.47 -12.53
C LEU A 579 19.67 35.71 -12.77
N THR A 580 19.38 36.55 -13.77
CA THR A 580 20.15 37.79 -14.02
C THR A 580 20.21 38.66 -12.77
N TRP A 581 19.07 38.86 -12.11
CA TRP A 581 18.98 39.73 -10.94
C TRP A 581 19.45 39.09 -9.64
N LEU A 582 19.32 37.77 -9.49
CA LEU A 582 19.94 37.02 -8.38
C LEU A 582 21.48 37.04 -8.47
N TYR A 583 22.03 36.88 -9.68
CA TYR A 583 23.47 37.02 -9.92
C TYR A 583 23.94 38.49 -9.87
N GLU A 584 23.06 39.47 -10.10
CA GLU A 584 23.43 40.87 -9.88
C GLU A 584 23.66 41.15 -8.39
N ALA A 585 22.81 40.64 -7.49
CA ALA A 585 22.97 40.80 -6.04
C ALA A 585 24.12 39.94 -5.47
N ASP A 586 23.94 38.62 -5.39
CA ASP A 586 24.85 37.69 -4.70
C ASP A 586 25.95 37.11 -5.61
N GLY A 587 25.99 37.52 -6.87
CA GLY A 587 26.90 37.00 -7.88
C GLY A 587 28.18 37.82 -8.06
N SER A 588 29.18 37.22 -8.68
CA SER A 588 30.44 37.86 -9.04
C SER A 588 31.01 37.23 -10.31
N VAL A 589 31.72 38.03 -11.10
CA VAL A 589 32.41 37.60 -12.31
C VAL A 589 33.87 38.04 -12.27
N PHE A 590 34.77 37.12 -12.62
CA PHE A 590 36.21 37.33 -12.60
C PHE A 590 36.79 37.02 -13.98
N ALA A 591 37.73 37.84 -14.45
CA ALA A 591 38.41 37.66 -15.74
C ALA A 591 39.94 37.45 -15.64
N LYS A 592 40.64 38.00 -14.64
CA LYS A 592 42.12 37.92 -14.47
C LYS A 592 42.54 37.83 -12.98
N GLY A 593 43.66 37.17 -12.67
CA GLY A 593 44.16 36.90 -11.29
C GLY A 593 44.36 35.40 -10.95
N ARG A 594 44.49 35.03 -9.66
CA ARG A 594 44.59 33.62 -9.22
C ARG A 594 43.18 33.07 -8.92
N GLY A 595 42.73 32.04 -9.64
CA GLY A 595 41.37 31.46 -9.52
C GLY A 595 40.28 32.20 -10.32
N SER A 596 40.67 32.90 -11.39
CA SER A 596 40.04 34.15 -11.83
C SER A 596 39.26 34.14 -13.14
N ARG A 597 38.94 32.97 -13.69
CA ARG A 597 38.08 32.83 -14.87
C ARG A 597 36.85 32.03 -14.44
N ALA A 598 35.91 32.73 -13.82
CA ALA A 598 34.73 32.12 -13.21
C ALA A 598 33.59 33.12 -13.05
N ILE A 599 32.37 32.60 -13.16
CA ILE A 599 31.15 33.26 -12.69
C ILE A 599 30.74 32.52 -11.42
N SER A 600 30.53 33.22 -10.31
CA SER A 600 30.19 32.64 -9.01
C SER A 600 28.92 33.23 -8.44
N LEU A 601 28.07 32.41 -7.82
CA LEU A 601 26.98 32.83 -6.93
C LEU A 601 27.31 32.34 -5.52
N LYS A 602 27.21 33.20 -4.50
CA LYS A 602 27.39 32.78 -3.09
C LYS A 602 26.05 32.81 -2.37
N ALA A 603 25.79 31.84 -1.52
CA ALA A 603 24.59 31.81 -0.68
C ALA A 603 24.87 31.18 0.68
N LYS A 604 24.14 31.58 1.72
CA LYS A 604 24.23 30.95 3.05
C LYS A 604 23.54 29.58 3.09
N ASP A 605 22.42 29.44 2.39
CA ASP A 605 21.73 28.16 2.21
C ASP A 605 22.26 27.47 0.94
N ILE A 606 22.70 26.22 1.10
CA ILE A 606 23.17 25.39 0.00
C ILE A 606 22.03 24.90 -0.91
N GLU A 607 20.81 24.80 -0.40
CA GLU A 607 19.67 24.38 -1.23
C GLU A 607 19.26 25.45 -2.25
N LEU A 608 19.51 26.73 -1.98
CA LEU A 608 19.39 27.79 -3.00
C LEU A 608 20.35 27.53 -4.18
N LEU A 609 21.59 27.15 -3.87
CA LEU A 609 22.58 26.83 -4.90
C LEU A 609 22.19 25.56 -5.66
N ARG A 610 21.59 24.57 -5.00
CA ARG A 610 21.06 23.34 -5.64
C ARG A 610 19.87 23.65 -6.56
N ASP A 611 18.92 24.49 -6.14
CA ASP A 611 17.82 24.96 -6.99
C ASP A 611 18.34 25.69 -8.24
N VAL A 612 19.28 26.63 -8.07
CA VAL A 612 19.93 27.36 -9.18
C VAL A 612 20.72 26.41 -10.09
N GLN A 613 21.41 25.42 -9.54
CA GLN A 613 22.13 24.40 -10.33
C GLN A 613 21.18 23.62 -11.25
N VAL A 614 19.97 23.27 -10.80
CA VAL A 614 18.98 22.59 -11.64
C VAL A 614 18.37 23.56 -12.68
N LEU A 615 18.13 24.83 -12.35
CA LEU A 615 17.65 25.82 -13.32
C LEU A 615 18.66 26.08 -14.45
N LEU A 616 19.96 26.14 -14.15
CA LEU A 616 21.02 26.37 -15.14
C LEU A 616 21.07 25.29 -16.23
N LEU A 617 20.64 24.05 -15.92
CA LEU A 617 20.54 22.96 -16.90
C LEU A 617 19.52 23.25 -18.03
N ARG A 618 18.51 24.09 -17.82
CA ARG A 618 17.58 24.53 -18.90
C ARG A 618 18.29 25.30 -20.03
N PHE A 619 19.42 25.92 -19.72
CA PHE A 619 20.26 26.64 -20.67
C PHE A 619 21.49 25.81 -21.10
N GLY A 620 21.60 24.56 -20.64
CA GLY A 620 22.77 23.70 -20.84
C GLY A 620 24.02 24.19 -20.11
N ILE A 621 23.87 24.99 -19.04
CA ILE A 621 24.97 25.54 -18.25
C ILE A 621 25.30 24.57 -17.12
N HIS A 622 26.51 24.00 -17.13
CA HIS A 622 27.01 23.23 -15.99
C HIS A 622 27.70 24.13 -14.95
N SER A 623 27.39 23.90 -13.68
CA SER A 623 28.01 24.55 -12.53
C SER A 623 28.45 23.53 -11.47
N ARG A 624 29.41 23.92 -10.62
CA ARG A 624 29.90 23.12 -9.48
C ARG A 624 29.76 23.92 -8.19
N ILE A 625 29.15 23.32 -7.17
CA ILE A 625 29.10 23.89 -5.82
C ILE A 625 30.40 23.52 -5.08
N VAL A 626 31.04 24.50 -4.46
CA VAL A 626 32.24 24.36 -3.62
C VAL A 626 32.04 25.20 -2.36
N GLY A 627 31.91 24.55 -1.20
CA GLY A 627 31.52 25.22 0.03
C GLY A 627 30.17 25.92 -0.14
N ASN A 628 30.15 27.24 0.07
CA ASN A 628 28.96 28.09 -0.05
C ASN A 628 28.90 28.88 -1.38
N ALA A 629 29.62 28.43 -2.41
CA ALA A 629 29.68 29.09 -3.72
C ALA A 629 29.37 28.12 -4.87
N LEU A 630 28.48 28.51 -5.78
CA LEU A 630 28.22 27.83 -7.05
C LEU A 630 29.05 28.49 -8.14
N LEU A 631 29.83 27.70 -8.89
CA LEU A 631 30.86 28.18 -9.82
C LEU A 631 30.60 27.66 -11.24
N ILE A 632 30.61 28.56 -12.22
CA ILE A 632 30.64 28.26 -13.65
C ILE A 632 32.06 28.56 -14.15
N ARG A 633 32.75 27.53 -14.69
CA ARG A 633 34.19 27.59 -15.04
C ARG A 633 34.56 27.11 -16.45
N ARG A 634 33.64 26.47 -17.19
CA ARG A 634 33.92 26.02 -18.57
C ARG A 634 33.56 27.14 -19.55
N GLY A 635 34.34 27.28 -20.63
CA GLY A 635 34.13 28.35 -21.62
C GLY A 635 32.74 28.30 -22.28
N GLU A 636 32.30 27.11 -22.74
CA GLU A 636 30.97 26.91 -23.33
C GLU A 636 29.83 27.33 -22.38
N ASP A 637 29.97 27.03 -21.09
CA ASP A 637 29.00 27.38 -20.05
C ASP A 637 29.00 28.89 -19.73
N MET A 638 30.16 29.55 -19.78
CA MET A 638 30.28 31.01 -19.68
C MET A 638 29.60 31.71 -20.86
N SER A 639 29.81 31.21 -22.09
CA SER A 639 29.17 31.78 -23.29
C SER A 639 27.66 31.58 -23.28
N ARG A 640 27.17 30.43 -22.80
CA ARG A 640 25.73 30.21 -22.53
C ARG A 640 25.20 31.19 -21.49
N PHE A 641 25.90 31.39 -20.38
CA PHE A 641 25.51 32.35 -19.35
C PHE A 641 25.45 33.78 -19.90
N ALA A 642 26.45 34.21 -20.66
CA ALA A 642 26.49 35.53 -21.29
C ALA A 642 25.39 35.72 -22.33
N LYS A 643 25.00 34.66 -23.06
CA LYS A 643 23.91 34.70 -24.05
C LYS A 643 22.50 34.70 -23.43
N HIS A 644 22.30 34.00 -22.31
CA HIS A 644 20.95 33.69 -21.80
C HIS A 644 20.61 34.28 -20.42
N ILE A 645 21.59 34.80 -19.66
CA ILE A 645 21.38 35.30 -18.29
C ILE A 645 22.07 36.67 -18.13
N GLY A 646 23.39 36.72 -18.24
CA GLY A 646 24.17 37.95 -18.10
C GLY A 646 24.09 38.61 -16.71
N PHE A 647 24.35 39.91 -16.68
CA PHE A 647 24.25 40.80 -15.52
C PHE A 647 23.46 42.05 -15.91
N ALA A 648 22.99 42.83 -14.94
CA ALA A 648 22.31 44.11 -15.16
C ALA A 648 23.29 45.29 -15.17
N SER A 649 24.26 45.35 -14.24
CA SER A 649 25.18 46.51 -14.13
C SER A 649 26.18 46.59 -15.27
N ALA A 650 26.49 47.81 -15.71
CA ALA A 650 27.47 48.10 -16.76
C ALA A 650 28.85 47.52 -16.42
N LYS A 651 29.25 47.61 -15.15
CA LYS A 651 30.51 47.06 -14.63
C LYS A 651 30.60 45.54 -14.78
N LYS A 652 29.61 44.78 -14.29
CA LYS A 652 29.62 43.30 -14.39
C LYS A 652 29.43 42.85 -15.84
N LYS A 653 28.63 43.56 -16.65
CA LYS A 653 28.51 43.35 -18.10
C LYS A 653 29.86 43.47 -18.83
N ALA A 654 30.65 44.52 -18.55
CA ALA A 654 31.96 44.72 -19.19
C ALA A 654 32.94 43.59 -18.85
N ILE A 655 33.01 43.19 -17.58
CA ILE A 655 33.86 42.08 -17.13
C ILE A 655 33.40 40.75 -17.76
N LEU A 656 32.09 40.49 -17.84
CA LEU A 656 31.55 39.30 -18.49
C LEU A 656 31.83 39.29 -20.01
N LYS A 657 31.79 40.44 -20.68
CA LYS A 657 32.18 40.55 -22.11
C LYS A 657 33.65 40.16 -22.32
N SER A 658 34.55 40.66 -21.46
CA SER A 658 35.97 40.26 -21.47
C SER A 658 36.16 38.78 -21.18
N LEU A 659 35.48 38.24 -20.15
CA LEU A 659 35.54 36.82 -19.81
C LEU A 659 35.01 35.93 -20.95
N ASN A 660 33.95 36.35 -21.65
CA ASN A 660 33.39 35.60 -22.76
C ASN A 660 34.30 35.58 -24.00
N ALA A 661 35.06 36.66 -24.25
CA ALA A 661 36.09 36.67 -25.30
C ALA A 661 37.24 35.71 -24.94
N ASP A 662 37.73 35.74 -23.70
CA ASP A 662 38.70 34.76 -23.18
C ASP A 662 38.17 33.32 -23.28
N ALA A 663 36.88 33.10 -22.99
CA ALA A 663 36.23 31.80 -22.94
C ALA A 663 36.18 31.06 -24.29
N GLN A 664 36.18 31.79 -25.42
CA GLN A 664 36.21 31.20 -26.75
C GLN A 664 37.55 30.51 -27.06
N ASN A 665 38.61 30.88 -26.35
CA ASN A 665 39.95 30.31 -26.49
C ASN A 665 40.20 29.11 -25.53
N PHE A 666 39.21 28.68 -24.75
CA PHE A 666 39.34 27.50 -23.89
C PHE A 666 39.00 26.22 -24.67
N GLY A 667 39.85 25.20 -24.55
CA GLY A 667 39.67 23.91 -25.21
C GLY A 667 38.31 23.27 -24.93
N ARG A 668 37.73 22.62 -25.96
CA ARG A 668 36.42 21.95 -25.87
C ARG A 668 36.45 20.82 -24.83
N VAL A 669 35.74 21.01 -23.72
CA VAL A 669 35.55 19.96 -22.71
C VAL A 669 34.41 19.05 -23.15
N HIS A 670 34.65 17.72 -23.18
CA HIS A 670 33.60 16.76 -23.50
C HIS A 670 32.40 16.88 -22.55
N ARG A 671 31.18 16.76 -23.10
CA ARG A 671 29.92 16.80 -22.35
C ARG A 671 29.92 15.72 -21.25
N GLN A 672 29.98 16.15 -20.00
CA GLN A 672 30.00 15.25 -18.85
C GLN A 672 28.62 14.61 -18.63
N ARG A 673 28.47 13.36 -19.05
CA ARG A 673 27.24 12.55 -18.88
C ARG A 673 27.25 11.64 -17.64
N SER A 674 28.32 11.68 -16.84
CA SER A 674 28.39 11.00 -15.54
C SER A 674 29.30 11.72 -14.55
N GLU A 675 28.91 11.72 -13.29
CA GLU A 675 29.62 12.38 -12.20
C GLU A 675 29.99 11.38 -11.10
N ARG A 676 31.15 11.60 -10.49
CA ARG A 676 31.65 10.78 -9.38
C ARG A 676 30.94 11.14 -8.07
N ILE A 677 30.58 10.13 -7.28
CA ILE A 677 30.06 10.28 -5.91
C ILE A 677 31.23 10.61 -4.97
N VAL A 678 31.08 11.68 -4.18
CA VAL A 678 32.10 12.20 -3.26
C VAL A 678 31.72 12.03 -1.78
N SER A 679 30.43 11.95 -1.47
CA SER A 679 29.97 11.55 -0.13
C SER A 679 28.67 10.75 -0.22
N ILE A 680 28.45 9.93 0.80
CA ILE A 680 27.21 9.19 1.04
C ILE A 680 26.87 9.38 2.51
N SER A 681 25.67 9.87 2.81
CA SER A 681 25.21 10.08 4.19
C SER A 681 23.86 9.40 4.43
N ARG A 682 23.60 9.03 5.67
CA ARG A 682 22.31 8.48 6.12
C ARG A 682 21.59 9.55 6.92
N HIS A 683 20.30 9.72 6.67
CA HIS A 683 19.45 10.68 7.36
C HIS A 683 18.37 9.97 8.18
N GLY A 684 17.77 10.71 9.10
CA GLY A 684 16.58 10.27 9.82
C GLY A 684 15.41 9.96 8.87
N PRO A 685 14.38 9.27 9.37
CA PRO A 685 13.20 8.93 8.59
C PRO A 685 12.48 10.19 8.06
N ALA A 686 12.12 10.18 6.77
CA ALA A 686 11.40 11.27 6.13
C ALA A 686 10.40 10.74 5.11
N ASP A 687 9.42 11.56 4.72
CA ASP A 687 8.43 11.17 3.72
C ASP A 687 9.06 11.11 2.32
N VAL A 688 8.73 10.05 1.58
CA VAL A 688 9.27 9.75 0.25
C VAL A 688 8.18 9.47 -0.76
N TYR A 689 8.54 9.60 -2.04
CA TYR A 689 7.63 9.64 -3.17
C TYR A 689 8.28 8.96 -4.39
N ASP A 690 7.49 8.35 -5.26
CA ASP A 690 7.95 7.81 -6.55
C ASP A 690 6.88 8.08 -7.61
N ILE A 691 7.26 8.00 -8.89
CA ILE A 691 6.33 8.13 -10.02
C ILE A 691 6.47 6.93 -10.95
N GLU A 692 5.35 6.31 -11.29
CA GLU A 692 5.31 5.20 -12.23
C GLU A 692 5.29 5.74 -13.66
N VAL A 693 6.36 5.49 -14.42
CA VAL A 693 6.54 5.86 -15.83
C VAL A 693 6.64 4.57 -16.66
N PRO A 694 5.55 4.04 -17.25
CA PRO A 694 5.59 2.77 -17.96
C PRO A 694 6.57 2.76 -19.13
N ASP A 695 6.64 3.85 -19.91
CA ASP A 695 7.51 3.92 -21.07
C ASP A 695 8.97 4.22 -20.69
N GLY A 696 9.81 3.19 -20.70
CA GLY A 696 11.26 3.32 -20.51
C GLY A 696 11.71 3.61 -19.08
N HIS A 697 10.79 3.54 -18.11
CA HIS A 697 10.97 3.40 -16.67
C HIS A 697 11.89 4.41 -15.96
N ARG A 698 12.07 5.62 -16.50
CA ARG A 698 13.07 6.57 -15.98
C ARG A 698 12.64 8.02 -16.09
N PHE A 699 13.15 8.84 -15.18
CA PHE A 699 12.91 10.28 -15.13
C PHE A 699 14.12 11.05 -14.60
N ILE A 700 14.17 12.36 -14.84
CA ILE A 700 15.23 13.25 -14.33
C ILE A 700 14.83 13.77 -12.94
N ALA A 701 15.69 13.56 -11.93
CA ALA A 701 15.57 14.12 -10.58
C ALA A 701 16.89 14.82 -10.20
N ASN A 702 16.84 16.10 -9.82
CA ASN A 702 18.02 16.96 -9.54
C ASN A 702 19.12 16.95 -10.63
N GLY A 703 18.78 16.59 -11.88
CA GLY A 703 19.74 16.42 -12.98
C GLY A 703 20.46 15.06 -13.01
N ILE A 704 20.10 14.13 -12.11
CA ILE A 704 20.49 12.72 -12.09
C ILE A 704 19.38 11.89 -12.77
N ILE A 705 19.72 10.74 -13.35
CA ILE A 705 18.74 9.82 -13.96
C ILE A 705 18.29 8.77 -12.92
N SER A 706 17.03 8.88 -12.48
CA SER A 706 16.32 7.93 -11.62
C SER A 706 15.52 6.92 -12.45
N HIS A 707 15.21 5.78 -11.84
CA HIS A 707 14.31 4.76 -12.39
C HIS A 707 13.19 4.44 -11.41
N ASN A 708 12.05 3.99 -11.94
CA ASN A 708 10.89 3.64 -11.14
C ASN A 708 11.15 2.38 -10.28
N THR A 709 10.22 2.08 -9.39
CA THR A 709 10.23 0.86 -8.57
C THR A 709 9.95 -0.43 -9.39
N ALA A 710 10.99 -1.10 -9.91
CA ALA A 710 10.85 -2.30 -10.78
C ALA A 710 10.20 -3.56 -10.16
N LYS A 711 10.36 -3.78 -8.84
CA LYS A 711 9.90 -5.03 -8.21
C LYS A 711 8.38 -5.18 -8.19
N SER A 712 7.62 -4.08 -8.19
CA SER A 712 6.15 -4.12 -8.17
C SER A 712 5.58 -4.77 -9.44
N GLU A 713 6.27 -4.64 -10.58
CA GLU A 713 5.88 -5.33 -11.82
C GLU A 713 6.29 -6.80 -11.81
N MET A 714 7.43 -7.15 -11.19
CA MET A 714 7.85 -8.56 -11.03
C MET A 714 6.85 -9.35 -10.18
N LEU A 715 6.29 -8.74 -9.12
CA LEU A 715 5.26 -9.37 -8.29
C LEU A 715 3.96 -9.68 -9.07
N LYS A 716 3.57 -8.80 -10.00
CA LYS A 716 2.38 -9.02 -10.85
C LYS A 716 2.63 -10.10 -11.88
N PHE A 717 3.76 -10.04 -12.60
CA PHE A 717 4.13 -11.04 -13.59
C PHE A 717 4.19 -12.44 -12.98
N ALA A 718 4.83 -12.57 -11.82
CA ALA A 718 4.97 -13.85 -11.12
C ALA A 718 3.62 -14.47 -10.73
N ALA A 719 2.66 -13.64 -10.30
CA ALA A 719 1.31 -14.11 -9.96
C ALA A 719 0.46 -14.50 -11.19
N GLN A 720 0.71 -13.90 -12.36
CA GLN A 720 -0.02 -14.25 -13.60
C GLN A 720 0.43 -15.57 -14.22
N VAL A 721 1.72 -15.90 -14.12
CA VAL A 721 2.29 -17.07 -14.82
C VAL A 721 2.26 -18.34 -13.96
N ALA A 722 2.25 -18.22 -12.63
CA ALA A 722 2.31 -19.37 -11.74
C ALA A 722 0.97 -20.14 -11.61
N PRO A 723 0.99 -21.48 -11.51
CA PRO A 723 -0.21 -22.33 -11.63
C PRO A 723 -1.25 -22.17 -10.51
N ARG A 724 -0.86 -21.59 -9.37
CA ARG A 724 -1.71 -21.13 -8.26
C ARG A 724 -1.21 -19.76 -7.74
N GLY A 725 -0.98 -18.82 -8.66
CA GLY A 725 -0.40 -17.51 -8.36
C GLY A 725 -1.41 -16.47 -7.89
N LEU A 726 -1.17 -15.89 -6.71
CA LEU A 726 -2.05 -14.89 -6.10
C LEU A 726 -1.25 -13.67 -5.60
N PHE A 727 -1.41 -12.55 -6.30
CA PHE A 727 -0.85 -11.28 -5.86
C PHE A 727 -1.68 -10.69 -4.73
N ALA A 728 -1.19 -10.82 -3.50
CA ALA A 728 -1.78 -10.15 -2.36
C ALA A 728 -1.13 -8.79 -2.08
N SER A 729 -1.99 -7.79 -2.12
CA SER A 729 -1.86 -6.57 -1.33
C SER A 729 -3.26 -6.30 -0.80
N GLY A 730 -3.51 -5.18 -0.14
CA GLY A 730 -4.87 -4.98 0.34
C GLY A 730 -5.23 -6.06 1.38
N ARG A 731 -6.48 -6.48 1.40
CA ARG A 731 -7.05 -7.39 2.40
C ARG A 731 -6.44 -8.80 2.41
N GLY A 732 -5.82 -9.21 1.30
CA GLY A 732 -5.49 -10.61 1.02
C GLY A 732 -4.26 -11.18 1.73
N SER A 733 -3.40 -10.35 2.32
CA SER A 733 -2.17 -10.87 2.97
C SER A 733 -2.17 -10.70 4.50
N THR A 734 -3.34 -10.40 5.08
CA THR A 734 -3.61 -10.42 6.54
C THR A 734 -3.52 -11.83 7.08
N ALA A 735 -3.12 -12.08 8.32
CA ALA A 735 -3.06 -13.46 8.85
C ALA A 735 -4.34 -14.36 8.72
N ALA A 736 -5.54 -13.85 8.39
CA ALA A 736 -6.74 -14.63 7.96
C ALA A 736 -7.19 -14.36 6.52
N GLY A 737 -6.83 -13.21 5.94
CA GLY A 737 -6.78 -13.07 4.49
C GLY A 737 -5.75 -13.98 3.84
N LEU A 738 -4.76 -14.47 4.59
CA LEU A 738 -3.77 -15.51 4.25
C LEU A 738 -4.29 -16.91 4.60
N SER A 739 -4.99 -17.10 5.73
CA SER A 739 -5.46 -18.41 6.19
C SER A 739 -6.92 -18.67 5.86
N ALA A 740 -7.87 -18.32 6.73
CA ALA A 740 -9.31 -18.39 6.45
C ALA A 740 -10.11 -17.40 7.32
N ALA A 741 -11.21 -16.87 6.78
CA ALA A 741 -12.10 -15.92 7.44
C ALA A 741 -13.55 -16.45 7.47
N VAL A 742 -14.41 -15.88 8.32
CA VAL A 742 -15.84 -16.19 8.38
C VAL A 742 -16.65 -14.90 8.23
N ILE A 743 -17.79 -14.99 7.53
CA ILE A 743 -18.52 -13.88 6.90
C ILE A 743 -20.03 -14.12 7.10
N ARG A 744 -20.83 -13.07 7.27
CA ARG A 744 -22.30 -13.18 7.44
C ARG A 744 -23.05 -12.51 6.29
N GLU A 745 -23.93 -13.24 5.62
CA GLU A 745 -24.71 -12.79 4.45
C GLU A 745 -26.17 -13.27 4.57
N LYS A 746 -27.17 -12.38 4.44
CA LYS A 746 -28.62 -12.69 4.61
C LYS A 746 -28.95 -13.59 5.82
N ASN A 747 -28.34 -13.32 6.99
CA ASN A 747 -28.43 -14.14 8.23
C ASN A 747 -27.86 -15.57 8.16
N VAL A 748 -27.01 -15.85 7.18
CA VAL A 748 -26.20 -17.06 7.03
C VAL A 748 -24.74 -16.74 7.32
N PHE A 749 -24.09 -17.48 8.23
CA PHE A 749 -22.62 -17.43 8.34
C PHE A 749 -22.00 -18.38 7.32
N MET A 750 -20.90 -17.96 6.69
CA MET A 750 -20.12 -18.74 5.73
C MET A 750 -18.61 -18.60 5.97
N LEU A 751 -17.84 -19.65 5.70
CA LEU A 751 -16.37 -19.66 5.78
C LEU A 751 -15.75 -19.39 4.40
N GLU A 752 -14.71 -18.56 4.33
CA GLU A 752 -14.00 -18.12 3.12
C GLU A 752 -12.49 -18.43 3.25
N ALA A 753 -11.88 -18.98 2.19
CA ALA A 753 -10.46 -19.33 2.18
C ALA A 753 -9.56 -18.11 1.88
N GLY A 754 -8.41 -18.04 2.57
CA GLY A 754 -7.40 -17.01 2.42
C GLY A 754 -6.31 -17.34 1.39
N VAL A 755 -5.53 -16.34 1.00
CA VAL A 755 -4.54 -16.35 -0.08
C VAL A 755 -3.51 -17.48 0.04
N VAL A 756 -3.03 -17.88 1.21
CA VAL A 756 -2.05 -19.00 1.31
C VAL A 756 -2.73 -20.36 1.16
N VAL A 757 -4.01 -20.47 1.55
CA VAL A 757 -4.81 -21.69 1.31
C VAL A 757 -5.16 -21.80 -0.17
N LEU A 758 -5.54 -20.68 -0.79
CA LEU A 758 -5.81 -20.60 -2.23
C LEU A 758 -4.53 -20.78 -3.07
N ALA A 759 -3.40 -20.20 -2.65
CA ALA A 759 -2.09 -20.25 -3.31
C ALA A 759 -1.18 -21.39 -2.82
N ASP A 760 -1.69 -22.39 -2.10
CA ASP A 760 -0.89 -23.59 -1.83
C ASP A 760 -0.47 -24.23 -3.16
N GLN A 761 0.68 -24.91 -3.18
CA GLN A 761 1.35 -25.37 -4.42
C GLN A 761 1.53 -24.23 -5.46
N GLY A 762 1.80 -23.00 -4.99
CA GLY A 762 1.73 -21.76 -5.78
C GLY A 762 2.60 -20.63 -5.27
N ILE A 763 2.16 -19.37 -5.47
CA ILE A 763 2.93 -18.16 -5.09
C ILE A 763 2.07 -17.02 -4.50
N ALA A 764 2.57 -16.38 -3.44
CA ALA A 764 1.94 -15.24 -2.73
C ALA A 764 2.89 -14.02 -2.54
N CYS A 765 2.41 -12.81 -2.14
CA CYS A 765 3.17 -11.53 -2.04
C CYS A 765 2.69 -10.53 -0.91
N LEU A 766 3.53 -9.63 -0.27
CA LEU A 766 3.15 -8.74 0.91
C LEU A 766 4.04 -7.46 1.33
N HIS A 767 3.83 -6.72 2.47
CA HIS A 767 4.58 -5.46 2.96
C HIS A 767 4.83 -5.21 4.54
N PRO A 768 5.71 -4.29 5.10
CA PRO A 768 6.32 -4.40 6.45
C PRO A 768 5.85 -3.62 7.69
N GLU A 769 5.46 -2.33 7.63
CA GLU A 769 5.29 -1.47 8.83
C GLU A 769 4.06 -1.87 9.68
N THR A 770 4.15 -3.03 10.30
CA THR A 770 3.12 -3.72 11.07
C THR A 770 3.54 -3.77 12.54
N ALA A 771 2.61 -3.84 13.49
CA ALA A 771 2.89 -3.69 14.93
C ALA A 771 2.25 -4.81 15.77
N VAL A 772 2.85 -5.15 16.93
CA VAL A 772 2.51 -6.32 17.77
C VAL A 772 2.68 -6.04 19.27
N ILE A 773 2.22 -6.95 20.14
CA ILE A 773 2.30 -6.82 21.61
C ILE A 773 3.30 -7.84 22.18
N ILE A 774 4.37 -7.34 22.82
CA ILE A 774 5.45 -8.17 23.41
C ILE A 774 5.78 -7.64 24.82
N GLY A 775 5.84 -8.53 25.81
CA GLY A 775 6.20 -8.20 27.19
C GLY A 775 5.20 -7.24 27.86
N ASP A 776 3.91 -7.40 27.60
CA ASP A 776 2.81 -6.50 27.99
C ASP A 776 2.94 -5.05 27.48
N ARG A 777 3.81 -4.82 26.49
CA ARG A 777 4.06 -3.51 25.87
C ARG A 777 3.76 -3.58 24.36
N ILE A 778 3.32 -2.46 23.78
CA ILE A 778 3.02 -2.33 22.35
C ILE A 778 4.30 -1.91 21.63
N VAL A 779 4.71 -2.65 20.59
CA VAL A 779 5.98 -2.41 19.86
C VAL A 779 5.79 -2.63 18.36
N LYS A 780 6.37 -1.77 17.50
CA LYS A 780 6.35 -2.01 16.04
C LYS A 780 7.29 -3.17 15.68
N ILE A 781 7.00 -3.92 14.61
CA ILE A 781 7.92 -4.97 14.12
C ILE A 781 9.31 -4.40 13.77
N SER A 782 9.37 -3.13 13.36
CA SER A 782 10.61 -2.38 13.13
C SER A 782 11.33 -1.89 14.41
N GLU A 783 10.69 -1.96 15.57
CA GLU A 783 11.21 -1.50 16.88
C GLU A 783 11.61 -2.68 17.79
N LEU A 784 11.10 -3.89 17.52
CA LEU A 784 11.56 -5.15 18.16
C LEU A 784 13.05 -5.49 17.91
N GLU A 785 13.74 -4.66 17.15
CA GLU A 785 15.13 -4.80 16.78
C GLU A 785 16.09 -4.17 17.80
N GLU A 786 15.61 -3.27 18.68
CA GLU A 786 16.47 -2.55 19.62
C GLU A 786 16.94 -3.45 20.78
N GLY A 787 18.27 -3.56 20.95
CA GLY A 787 18.89 -4.36 22.00
C GLY A 787 19.00 -5.87 21.71
N VAL A 788 18.37 -6.36 20.63
CA VAL A 788 18.49 -7.76 20.20
C VAL A 788 19.80 -7.95 19.43
N LYS A 789 20.65 -8.89 19.87
CA LYS A 789 21.77 -9.37 19.05
C LYS A 789 21.23 -10.25 17.94
N PHE A 790 21.30 -9.75 16.71
CA PHE A 790 21.00 -10.53 15.52
C PHE A 790 22.27 -11.22 15.02
N GLU A 791 22.20 -12.55 14.91
CA GLU A 791 23.19 -13.31 14.18
C GLU A 791 22.78 -13.39 12.71
N ARG A 792 23.77 -13.20 11.84
CA ARG A 792 23.61 -13.30 10.39
C ARG A 792 23.76 -14.76 10.02
N THR A 793 22.66 -15.38 9.62
CA THR A 793 22.66 -16.74 9.11
C THR A 793 22.25 -16.75 7.64
N PHE A 794 22.67 -17.80 6.94
CA PHE A 794 22.28 -18.04 5.56
C PHE A 794 21.17 -19.08 5.53
N SER A 795 20.05 -18.70 4.93
CA SER A 795 18.88 -19.56 4.77
C SER A 795 18.41 -19.41 3.33
N GLY A 796 18.96 -20.27 2.45
CA GLY A 796 18.63 -20.37 1.01
C GLY A 796 18.79 -19.07 0.23
N ASP A 797 17.80 -18.20 0.35
CA ASP A 797 17.59 -16.93 -0.36
C ASP A 797 18.50 -15.76 0.12
N GLY A 798 19.65 -16.07 0.70
CA GLY A 798 20.65 -15.09 1.16
C GLY A 798 20.63 -14.77 2.67
N GLU A 799 21.25 -13.63 3.01
CA GLU A 799 21.53 -13.21 4.39
C GLU A 799 20.24 -12.86 5.14
N VAL A 800 19.94 -13.61 6.20
CA VAL A 800 18.81 -13.34 7.11
C VAL A 800 19.35 -13.10 8.51
N GLU A 801 18.94 -11.99 9.11
CA GLU A 801 19.28 -11.66 10.49
C GLU A 801 18.26 -12.34 11.42
N ILE A 802 18.73 -13.28 12.26
CA ILE A 802 17.94 -13.96 13.28
C ILE A 802 18.41 -13.48 14.65
N GLY A 803 17.50 -12.90 15.42
CA GLY A 803 17.71 -12.51 16.80
C GLY A 803 16.96 -13.45 17.74
N LEU A 804 17.59 -13.81 18.85
CA LEU A 804 16.92 -14.58 19.90
C LEU A 804 16.08 -13.60 20.74
N LEU A 805 14.77 -13.65 20.57
CA LEU A 805 13.85 -12.82 21.34
C LEU A 805 13.58 -13.54 22.67
N ARG A 806 13.82 -12.87 23.80
CA ARG A 806 13.50 -13.40 25.13
C ARG A 806 12.36 -12.58 25.73
N GLY A 807 11.12 -12.94 25.39
CA GLY A 807 9.93 -12.25 25.89
C GLY A 807 8.68 -13.14 25.82
N SER A 808 7.66 -12.79 26.59
CA SER A 808 6.32 -13.37 26.43
C SER A 808 5.45 -12.47 25.57
N VAL A 809 4.77 -13.03 24.58
CA VAL A 809 3.70 -12.36 23.84
C VAL A 809 2.36 -12.66 24.50
N GLN A 810 1.43 -11.71 24.43
CA GLN A 810 0.06 -11.93 24.87
C GLN A 810 -0.76 -12.47 23.70
N SER A 811 -1.19 -13.72 23.82
CA SER A 811 -2.02 -14.44 22.87
C SER A 811 -3.48 -14.47 23.36
N LEU A 812 -4.43 -14.24 22.47
CA LEU A 812 -5.85 -14.30 22.81
C LEU A 812 -6.35 -15.74 22.72
N ASP A 813 -6.77 -16.31 23.86
CA ASP A 813 -7.52 -17.57 23.86
C ASP A 813 -8.97 -17.27 23.44
N LEU A 814 -9.34 -17.71 22.23
CA LEU A 814 -10.67 -17.47 21.65
C LEU A 814 -11.78 -18.31 22.31
N ASN A 815 -11.46 -19.39 23.03
CA ASN A 815 -12.45 -20.21 23.73
C ASN A 815 -12.80 -19.62 25.09
N ARG A 816 -11.83 -18.98 25.76
CA ARG A 816 -12.01 -18.34 27.08
C ARG A 816 -12.18 -16.81 27.01
N LEU A 817 -11.97 -16.22 25.83
CA LEU A 817 -11.94 -14.77 25.58
C LEU A 817 -11.01 -14.00 26.54
N SER A 818 -9.88 -14.63 26.88
CA SER A 818 -8.90 -14.14 27.84
C SER A 818 -7.49 -14.09 27.26
N LEU A 819 -6.68 -13.11 27.69
CA LEU A 819 -5.27 -13.04 27.30
C LEU A 819 -4.44 -14.10 28.05
N THR A 820 -3.61 -14.82 27.32
CA THR A 820 -2.71 -15.87 27.80
C THR A 820 -1.28 -15.55 27.36
N ARG A 821 -0.29 -15.73 28.24
CA ARG A 821 1.12 -15.50 27.88
C ARG A 821 1.69 -16.71 27.16
N THR A 822 2.25 -16.48 25.98
CA THR A 822 3.01 -17.48 25.21
C THR A 822 4.47 -17.01 25.06
N ALA A 823 5.45 -17.90 25.11
CA ALA A 823 6.85 -17.51 24.92
C ALA A 823 7.12 -17.21 23.43
N ALA A 824 7.61 -16.01 23.12
CA ALA A 824 8.20 -15.71 21.83
C ALA A 824 9.72 -15.90 21.94
N THR A 825 10.27 -16.76 21.08
CA THR A 825 11.65 -17.27 21.18
C THR A 825 12.62 -16.68 20.14
N LEU A 826 12.13 -16.29 18.97
CA LEU A 826 12.94 -15.89 17.81
C LEU A 826 12.28 -14.73 17.05
N ILE A 827 13.11 -13.81 16.56
CA ILE A 827 12.73 -12.77 15.60
C ILE A 827 13.60 -12.90 14.33
N ARG A 828 12.96 -13.04 13.17
CA ARG A 828 13.63 -13.26 11.86
C ARG A 828 13.35 -12.08 10.92
N ARG A 829 14.40 -11.48 10.36
CA ARG A 829 14.32 -10.19 9.66
C ARG A 829 14.54 -10.33 8.15
N LYS A 830 13.51 -10.02 7.33
CA LYS A 830 13.55 -9.98 5.85
C LYS A 830 12.81 -8.72 5.32
N ARG A 831 13.28 -8.15 4.19
CA ARG A 831 12.85 -6.84 3.59
C ARG A 831 11.57 -6.95 2.72
N TYR A 832 10.76 -5.89 2.46
CA TYR A 832 9.29 -6.05 2.22
C TYR A 832 8.51 -4.95 1.36
N ARG A 833 7.64 -5.24 0.33
CA ARG A 833 7.36 -4.39 -0.92
C ARG A 833 6.12 -3.46 -1.07
N GLY A 834 4.91 -3.89 -0.68
CA GLY A 834 3.62 -3.24 -1.00
C GLY A 834 3.28 -1.86 -0.38
N ILE A 835 2.10 -1.72 0.25
CA ILE A 835 1.53 -0.45 0.79
C ILE A 835 0.89 -0.73 2.16
N LEU A 836 0.67 0.28 3.02
CA LEU A 836 0.10 0.15 4.36
C LEU A 836 -1.27 0.82 4.44
N ARG A 837 -2.25 0.19 5.07
CA ARG A 837 -3.46 0.89 5.54
C ARG A 837 -3.13 1.61 6.84
N VAL A 838 -3.63 2.83 6.98
CA VAL A 838 -3.72 3.51 8.27
C VAL A 838 -5.16 3.38 8.73
N VAL A 839 -5.44 2.44 9.63
CA VAL A 839 -6.77 2.34 10.26
C VAL A 839 -6.78 3.31 11.43
N LYS A 840 -7.79 4.20 11.46
CA LYS A 840 -7.96 5.23 12.48
C LYS A 840 -9.27 4.98 13.23
N PHE A 841 -9.17 4.64 14.50
CA PHE A 841 -10.31 4.29 15.33
C PHE A 841 -11.04 5.52 15.85
N LYS A 842 -12.33 5.36 16.16
CA LYS A 842 -13.18 6.40 16.76
C LYS A 842 -12.65 6.91 18.11
N THR A 843 -11.80 6.13 18.78
CA THR A 843 -11.05 6.45 20.01
C THR A 843 -9.77 7.27 19.77
N GLY A 844 -9.51 7.72 18.53
CA GLY A 844 -8.34 8.54 18.15
C GLY A 844 -7.08 7.75 17.78
N HIS A 845 -6.97 6.48 18.17
CA HIS A 845 -5.81 5.64 17.87
C HIS A 845 -5.64 5.32 16.38
N THR A 846 -4.40 5.20 15.91
CA THR A 846 -4.08 4.83 14.53
C THR A 846 -3.12 3.67 14.45
N MET A 847 -3.46 2.63 13.71
CA MET A 847 -2.54 1.54 13.37
C MET A 847 -2.10 1.67 11.92
N ARG A 848 -0.79 1.83 11.71
CA ARG A 848 -0.15 1.47 10.44
C ARG A 848 0.12 -0.01 10.49
N LEU A 849 -0.43 -0.64 9.49
CA LEU A 849 -0.41 -2.06 9.28
C LEU A 849 -0.37 -2.22 7.79
N THR A 850 0.09 -3.38 7.33
CA THR A 850 -0.38 -3.74 6.01
C THR A 850 -1.91 -3.72 5.98
N PRO A 851 -2.55 -3.38 4.85
CA PRO A 851 -3.97 -3.70 4.67
C PRO A 851 -4.18 -5.22 4.84
N ASP A 852 -3.03 -5.89 4.69
CA ASP A 852 -2.53 -7.23 4.87
C ASP A 852 -1.99 -7.53 6.30
N HIS A 853 -2.44 -6.83 7.33
CA HIS A 853 -2.49 -7.35 8.70
C HIS A 853 -3.92 -7.60 9.16
N LEU A 854 -4.16 -8.59 10.03
CA LEU A 854 -5.49 -8.77 10.61
C LEU A 854 -5.72 -7.83 11.76
N LEU A 855 -6.99 -7.52 11.98
CA LEU A 855 -7.49 -7.17 13.30
C LEU A 855 -8.77 -7.95 13.57
N LEU A 856 -8.96 -8.39 14.80
CA LEU A 856 -10.17 -9.12 15.20
C LEU A 856 -11.38 -8.17 15.13
N ASP A 857 -12.51 -8.55 14.53
CA ASP A 857 -13.71 -7.71 14.45
C ASP A 857 -14.43 -7.64 15.80
N GLY A 858 -14.90 -6.45 16.16
CA GLY A 858 -15.43 -6.13 17.50
C GLY A 858 -16.78 -6.76 17.81
N ASN A 859 -17.55 -7.11 16.78
CA ASN A 859 -18.91 -7.62 16.92
C ASN A 859 -18.99 -9.13 16.64
N THR A 860 -18.07 -9.67 15.83
CA THR A 860 -18.06 -11.11 15.49
C THR A 860 -16.92 -11.90 16.12
N LEU A 861 -15.92 -11.23 16.73
CA LEU A 861 -14.69 -11.84 17.28
C LEU A 861 -13.95 -12.73 16.25
N GLN A 862 -14.08 -12.39 14.97
CA GLN A 862 -13.43 -13.08 13.87
C GLN A 862 -12.43 -12.16 13.19
N TRP A 863 -11.33 -12.73 12.73
CA TRP A 863 -10.24 -11.92 12.20
C TRP A 863 -10.59 -11.31 10.85
N LYS A 864 -10.73 -9.98 10.83
CA LYS A 864 -11.12 -9.18 9.67
C LYS A 864 -9.92 -8.40 9.16
N ALA A 865 -9.81 -8.32 7.85
CA ALA A 865 -8.62 -7.72 7.26
C ALA A 865 -8.58 -6.19 7.45
N VAL A 866 -7.41 -5.59 7.70
CA VAL A 866 -7.26 -4.14 7.91
C VAL A 866 -7.70 -3.33 6.68
N GLY A 867 -7.53 -3.88 5.48
CA GLY A 867 -8.11 -3.31 4.27
C GLY A 867 -9.64 -3.37 4.21
N SER A 868 -10.28 -4.27 4.96
CA SER A 868 -11.73 -4.55 5.00
C SER A 868 -12.49 -3.69 5.98
N LEU A 869 -11.77 -2.98 6.84
CA LEU A 869 -12.37 -2.04 7.75
C LEU A 869 -12.82 -0.81 6.98
N GLU A 870 -14.12 -0.54 7.08
CA GLU A 870 -14.76 0.67 6.57
C GLU A 870 -15.04 1.64 7.73
N ASN A 871 -15.31 2.90 7.40
CA ASN A 871 -15.28 3.98 8.38
C ASN A 871 -16.56 3.96 9.25
N GLY A 872 -16.52 3.18 10.33
CA GLY A 872 -17.69 2.84 11.17
C GLY A 872 -17.62 1.41 11.73
N ASP A 873 -16.77 0.55 11.18
CA ASP A 873 -16.55 -0.82 11.66
C ASP A 873 -15.96 -0.89 13.07
N TYR A 874 -16.43 -1.86 13.84
CA TYR A 874 -15.89 -2.17 15.15
C TYR A 874 -14.78 -3.21 15.04
N VAL A 875 -13.69 -2.98 15.78
CA VAL A 875 -12.55 -3.89 15.89
C VAL A 875 -12.41 -4.27 17.36
N ALA A 876 -12.27 -5.56 17.63
CA ALA A 876 -12.06 -6.11 18.95
C ALA A 876 -10.69 -5.67 19.46
N ALA A 877 -10.70 -4.57 20.20
CA ALA A 877 -9.62 -4.16 21.05
C ALA A 877 -9.84 -4.77 22.44
N PRO A 878 -8.78 -5.19 23.15
CA PRO A 878 -8.91 -5.59 24.54
C PRO A 878 -9.44 -4.41 25.37
N LEU A 879 -10.64 -4.55 25.96
CA LEU A 879 -11.32 -3.52 26.77
C LEU A 879 -10.46 -3.03 27.96
N ARG A 880 -9.54 -3.88 28.42
CA ARG A 880 -8.40 -3.53 29.26
C ARG A 880 -7.15 -4.13 28.63
N LEU A 881 -6.11 -3.31 28.44
CA LEU A 881 -4.75 -3.81 28.28
C LEU A 881 -4.35 -4.66 29.51
N PRO A 882 -3.39 -5.59 29.39
CA PRO A 882 -2.81 -6.27 30.55
C PRO A 882 -2.47 -5.24 31.62
N GLN A 883 -2.80 -5.52 32.88
CA GLN A 883 -2.45 -4.59 33.96
C GLN A 883 -0.94 -4.53 34.08
N VAL A 884 -0.37 -3.45 33.55
CA VAL A 884 1.04 -3.13 33.72
C VAL A 884 1.25 -2.74 35.18
N SER A 885 1.59 -3.73 36.01
CA SER A 885 1.93 -3.54 37.43
C SER A 885 3.21 -2.72 37.60
N GLU A 886 4.03 -2.63 36.56
CA GLU A 886 5.20 -1.77 36.49
C GLU A 886 4.83 -0.29 36.27
N LYS A 887 5.27 0.55 37.19
CA LYS A 887 5.08 2.01 37.13
C LYS A 887 5.74 2.58 35.88
N GLN A 888 4.96 3.22 35.01
CA GLN A 888 5.43 3.91 33.81
C GLN A 888 5.90 5.32 34.15
N TRP A 889 7.16 5.64 33.87
CA TRP A 889 7.76 6.92 34.26
C TRP A 889 7.74 7.92 33.11
N ILE A 890 7.44 9.19 33.41
CA ILE A 890 7.56 10.31 32.44
C ILE A 890 8.98 10.36 31.82
N TRP A 891 9.98 9.86 32.55
CA TRP A 891 11.35 9.68 32.09
C TRP A 891 11.46 8.95 30.74
N ASP A 892 10.68 7.88 30.56
CA ASP A 892 10.80 7.01 29.39
C ASP A 892 10.12 7.61 28.15
N ILE A 893 9.13 8.50 28.32
CA ILE A 893 8.30 9.05 27.23
C ILE A 893 8.56 10.52 26.87
N ALA A 894 9.17 11.33 27.75
CA ALA A 894 9.35 12.76 27.49
C ALA A 894 10.42 13.02 26.41
N SER A 895 10.18 14.00 25.52
CA SER A 895 11.06 14.25 24.36
C SER A 895 12.45 14.71 24.79
N ASP A 896 13.44 14.32 23.99
CA ASP A 896 14.86 14.54 24.27
C ASP A 896 15.30 16.01 24.13
N ASP A 897 14.51 16.81 23.42
CA ASP A 897 14.70 18.23 23.14
C ASP A 897 14.15 19.17 24.24
N ILE A 898 13.38 18.64 25.20
CA ILE A 898 12.90 19.41 26.36
C ILE A 898 14.07 19.90 27.20
N ARG A 899 14.07 21.19 27.58
CA ARG A 899 15.11 21.76 28.44
C ARG A 899 14.85 21.47 29.91
N VAL A 900 15.83 20.85 30.56
CA VAL A 900 15.85 20.54 31.98
C VAL A 900 16.93 21.36 32.67
N GLU A 901 16.59 21.94 33.82
CA GLU A 901 17.54 22.65 34.68
C GLU A 901 17.90 21.74 35.87
N LEU A 902 19.12 21.22 35.88
CA LEU A 902 19.61 20.40 36.98
C LEU A 902 20.05 21.30 38.13
N SER A 903 19.46 21.09 39.30
CA SER A 903 19.86 21.74 40.54
C SER A 903 21.29 21.36 40.94
N GLU A 904 21.87 22.10 41.86
CA GLU A 904 23.25 21.89 42.31
C GLU A 904 23.47 20.48 42.89
N ASN A 905 22.55 20.02 43.74
CA ASN A 905 22.59 18.66 44.30
C ASN A 905 22.50 17.58 43.20
N GLU A 906 21.60 17.73 42.21
CA GLU A 906 21.50 16.80 41.08
C GLU A 906 22.77 16.76 40.22
N ARG A 907 23.39 17.92 39.96
CA ARG A 907 24.66 17.98 39.22
C ARG A 907 25.81 17.39 40.03
N ASN A 908 25.79 17.55 41.36
CA ASN A 908 26.77 16.94 42.25
C ASN A 908 26.63 15.41 42.29
N ASP A 909 25.40 14.89 42.37
CA ASP A 909 25.15 13.44 42.33
C ASP A 909 25.62 12.79 41.02
N LEU A 910 25.33 13.40 39.87
CA LEU A 910 25.86 12.94 38.59
C LEU A 910 27.39 13.08 38.49
N GLN A 911 27.98 14.13 39.09
CA GLN A 911 29.44 14.27 39.15
C GLN A 911 30.08 13.20 40.04
N VAL A 912 29.44 12.81 41.15
CA VAL A 912 29.93 11.71 42.01
C VAL A 912 29.89 10.38 41.26
N LEU A 913 28.79 10.10 40.55
CA LEU A 913 28.67 8.92 39.69
C LEU A 913 29.69 8.93 38.53
N ALA A 914 29.88 10.08 37.87
CA ALA A 914 30.86 10.25 36.80
C ALA A 914 32.30 10.14 37.28
N ARG A 915 32.62 10.56 38.52
CA ARG A 915 33.94 10.32 39.14
C ARG A 915 34.18 8.84 39.39
N LYS A 916 33.17 8.09 39.88
CA LYS A 916 33.25 6.63 40.05
C LYS A 916 33.50 5.88 38.73
N GLN A 917 33.13 6.46 37.59
CA GLN A 917 33.38 5.92 36.25
C GLN A 917 34.42 6.73 35.42
N ALA A 918 35.29 7.52 36.08
CA ALA A 918 36.38 8.29 35.44
C ALA A 918 35.96 9.17 34.22
N SER A 919 34.70 9.59 34.14
CA SER A 919 34.12 10.24 32.95
C SER A 919 34.23 11.77 33.00
N ASN A 920 35.46 12.28 32.85
CA ASN A 920 35.78 13.71 32.99
C ASN A 920 34.96 14.64 32.06
N SER A 921 34.68 14.23 30.82
CA SER A 921 33.87 15.01 29.86
C SER A 921 32.43 15.26 30.34
N ILE A 922 31.86 14.31 31.10
CA ILE A 922 30.54 14.45 31.73
C ILE A 922 30.63 15.43 32.90
N ILE A 923 31.68 15.34 33.73
CA ILE A 923 31.92 16.24 34.87
C ILE A 923 32.03 17.69 34.41
N ASP A 924 32.80 17.95 33.34
CA ASP A 924 32.97 19.30 32.79
C ASP A 924 31.69 19.84 32.15
N SER A 925 30.88 18.99 31.52
CA SER A 925 29.55 19.39 31.03
C SER A 925 28.61 19.78 32.18
N LEU A 926 28.61 19.01 33.29
CA LEU A 926 27.81 19.27 34.50
C LEU A 926 28.24 20.52 35.28
N ARG A 927 29.52 20.90 35.19
CA ARG A 927 30.05 22.15 35.75
C ARG A 927 29.69 23.37 34.91
N SER A 928 29.93 23.30 33.60
CA SER A 928 29.84 24.45 32.67
C SER A 928 28.42 24.94 32.39
N ARG A 929 27.39 24.11 32.60
CA ARG A 929 25.99 24.48 32.39
C ARG A 929 25.07 23.82 33.41
N SER A 930 24.03 24.54 33.83
CA SER A 930 22.92 24.01 34.63
C SER A 930 21.76 23.48 33.77
N ARG A 931 21.69 23.91 32.50
CA ARG A 931 20.61 23.57 31.56
C ARG A 931 21.09 22.60 30.50
N PHE A 932 20.35 21.50 30.36
CA PHE A 932 20.58 20.41 29.42
C PHE A 932 19.32 20.16 28.62
N THR A 933 19.41 19.49 27.47
CA THR A 933 18.23 18.83 26.90
C THR A 933 18.00 17.50 27.63
N PHE A 934 16.75 17.04 27.71
CA PHE A 934 16.44 15.84 28.48
C PHE A 934 17.13 14.60 27.94
N GLY A 935 17.33 14.51 26.62
CA GLY A 935 18.11 13.45 25.96
C GLY A 935 19.62 13.50 26.24
N GLU A 936 20.17 14.67 26.61
CA GLU A 936 21.54 14.74 27.16
C GLU A 936 21.58 14.15 28.57
N VAL A 937 20.61 14.51 29.42
CA VAL A 937 20.52 13.97 30.80
C VAL A 937 20.29 12.46 30.78
N LYS A 938 19.40 11.95 29.93
CA LYS A 938 19.19 10.50 29.72
C LYS A 938 20.48 9.80 29.31
N ARG A 939 21.23 10.33 28.34
CA ARG A 939 22.52 9.75 27.91
C ARG A 939 23.56 9.75 29.03
N ILE A 940 23.67 10.84 29.77
CA ILE A 940 24.57 10.93 30.94
C ILE A 940 24.16 9.87 31.97
N VAL A 941 22.91 9.86 32.43
CA VAL A 941 22.41 8.91 33.43
C VAL A 941 22.54 7.45 32.99
N ARG A 942 22.22 7.13 31.72
CA ARG A 942 22.38 5.78 31.15
C ARG A 942 23.85 5.37 31.08
N SER A 943 24.75 6.26 30.65
CA SER A 943 26.20 5.96 30.64
C SER A 943 26.72 5.68 32.06
N LEU A 944 26.19 6.37 33.06
CA LEU A 944 26.55 6.22 34.47
C LEU A 944 25.81 5.08 35.19
N GLY A 945 24.98 4.30 34.49
CA GLY A 945 24.24 3.16 35.04
C GLY A 945 23.14 3.50 36.06
N ALA A 946 22.81 4.78 36.24
CA ALA A 946 21.94 5.26 37.33
C ALA A 946 20.45 5.40 36.94
N GLU A 947 20.03 4.76 35.84
CA GLU A 947 18.73 5.00 35.20
C GLU A 947 17.53 4.66 36.10
N GLU A 948 17.59 3.55 36.85
CA GLU A 948 16.56 3.13 37.84
C GLU A 948 16.30 4.17 38.93
N GLU A 949 17.36 4.78 39.47
CA GLU A 949 17.27 5.77 40.54
C GLU A 949 16.76 7.11 39.99
N TRP A 950 17.32 7.54 38.85
CA TRP A 950 17.03 8.83 38.23
C TRP A 950 15.65 8.92 37.59
N ARG A 951 15.08 7.79 37.16
CA ARG A 951 13.65 7.68 36.77
C ARG A 951 12.68 8.16 37.84
N ARG A 952 13.09 8.24 39.11
CA ARG A 952 12.23 8.57 40.27
C ARG A 952 12.44 9.98 40.85
N ARG A 953 13.39 10.77 40.32
CA ARG A 953 13.84 12.07 40.89
C ARG A 953 13.07 13.30 40.38
N CYS A 954 12.93 14.35 41.19
CA CYS A 954 12.17 15.57 40.84
C CYS A 954 12.97 16.60 40.03
N LEU A 955 13.05 16.42 38.71
CA LEU A 955 13.74 17.35 37.82
C LEU A 955 12.95 18.65 37.55
N LYS A 956 13.67 19.75 37.30
CA LYS A 956 13.06 21.06 37.00
C LYS A 956 12.87 21.26 35.50
N PHE A 957 11.62 21.46 35.09
CA PHE A 957 11.20 21.71 33.71
C PHE A 957 10.62 23.13 33.63
N GLY A 958 11.41 24.07 33.08
CA GLY A 958 11.01 25.48 33.01
C GLY A 958 10.81 26.09 34.40
N THR A 959 9.59 26.57 34.69
CA THR A 959 9.21 27.20 35.97
C THR A 959 8.79 26.20 37.05
N ALA A 960 8.46 24.96 36.69
CA ALA A 960 7.96 23.95 37.62
C ALA A 960 9.01 22.87 37.91
N ARG A 961 9.08 22.42 39.17
CA ARG A 961 9.71 21.14 39.50
C ARG A 961 8.66 20.04 39.40
N LEU A 962 8.83 19.16 38.42
CA LEU A 962 7.98 18.00 38.26
C LEU A 962 8.71 16.81 38.84
N ARG A 963 8.01 16.01 39.65
CA ARG A 963 8.43 14.63 39.85
C ARG A 963 8.54 14.01 38.45
N THR A 964 9.59 13.25 38.15
CA THR A 964 9.51 12.29 37.04
C THR A 964 8.50 11.25 37.51
N ALA A 965 7.23 11.59 37.38
CA ALA A 965 6.18 10.86 38.04
C ALA A 965 6.05 9.50 37.37
N CYS A 966 5.74 8.48 38.17
CA CYS A 966 4.89 7.43 37.63
C CYS A 966 3.65 8.16 37.09
N ILE A 967 3.31 7.94 35.82
CA ILE A 967 2.10 8.48 35.22
C ILE A 967 0.95 7.92 36.07
N SER A 968 0.32 8.78 36.86
CA SER A 968 -0.78 8.37 37.72
C SER A 968 -2.06 8.23 36.88
N PRO A 969 -3.06 7.44 37.31
CA PRO A 969 -4.32 7.31 36.58
C PRO A 969 -4.98 8.67 36.30
N GLU A 970 -4.92 9.60 37.26
CA GLU A 970 -5.49 10.95 37.17
C GLU A 970 -4.71 11.81 36.17
N MET A 971 -3.38 11.69 36.14
CA MET A 971 -2.53 12.42 35.19
C MET A 971 -2.67 11.87 33.77
N ALA A 972 -2.82 10.56 33.60
CA ALA A 972 -3.16 9.93 32.32
C ALA A 972 -4.55 10.37 31.84
N TYR A 973 -5.53 10.42 32.73
CA TYR A 973 -6.90 10.85 32.44
C TYR A 973 -6.96 12.31 31.99
N LEU A 974 -6.27 13.21 32.72
CA LEU A 974 -6.14 14.62 32.34
C LEU A 974 -5.43 14.77 30.98
N ALA A 975 -4.33 14.06 30.75
CA ALA A 975 -3.63 14.08 29.46
C ALA A 975 -4.53 13.59 28.31
N GLY A 976 -5.35 12.56 28.54
CA GLY A 976 -6.34 12.06 27.60
C GLY A 976 -7.35 13.14 27.18
N PHE A 977 -7.90 13.88 28.14
CA PHE A 977 -8.80 15.02 27.85
C PHE A 977 -8.12 16.13 27.06
N VAL A 978 -6.85 16.45 27.35
CA VAL A 978 -6.11 17.50 26.64
C VAL A 978 -5.78 17.11 25.19
N PHE A 979 -5.57 15.82 24.92
CA PHE A 979 -5.34 15.30 23.57
C PHE A 979 -6.62 15.02 22.77
N GLY A 980 -7.75 14.78 23.43
CA GLY A 980 -9.06 14.52 22.81
C GLY A 980 -9.81 15.81 22.46
N ASP A 981 -10.57 16.34 23.41
CA ASP A 981 -11.45 17.52 23.25
C ASP A 981 -10.79 18.83 23.74
N GLY A 982 -9.49 18.76 24.04
CA GLY A 982 -8.70 19.86 24.56
C GLY A 982 -7.96 20.67 23.49
N SER A 983 -7.65 21.92 23.83
CA SER A 983 -6.62 22.69 23.14
C SER A 983 -5.64 23.26 24.16
N ALA A 984 -4.36 22.89 24.03
CA ALA A 984 -3.26 23.45 24.80
C ALA A 984 -2.57 24.54 23.97
N LYS A 985 -2.80 25.81 24.32
CA LYS A 985 -2.20 26.96 23.64
C LYS A 985 -1.27 27.70 24.60
N MET A 986 0.02 27.69 24.29
CA MET A 986 1.01 28.50 25.01
C MET A 986 0.84 29.97 24.61
N LYS A 987 0.41 30.81 25.55
CA LYS A 987 0.30 32.26 25.36
C LYS A 987 1.69 32.90 25.29
N LYS A 988 1.79 34.11 24.71
CA LYS A 988 3.06 34.85 24.54
C LYS A 988 3.80 35.15 25.86
N ASN A 989 3.14 35.05 27.01
CA ASN A 989 3.70 35.21 28.35
C ASN A 989 4.17 33.89 28.99
N GLY A 990 4.20 32.77 28.27
CA GLY A 990 4.67 31.47 28.76
C GLY A 990 3.65 30.67 29.57
N GLN A 991 2.46 31.22 29.86
CA GLN A 991 1.37 30.43 30.43
C GLN A 991 0.79 29.47 29.37
N VAL A 992 0.71 28.19 29.72
CA VAL A 992 -0.01 27.19 28.92
C VAL A 992 -1.49 27.27 29.29
N TRP A 993 -2.31 27.75 28.36
CA TRP A 993 -3.76 27.76 28.53
C TRP A 993 -4.31 26.45 27.97
N ILE A 994 -4.88 25.64 28.85
CA ILE A 994 -5.57 24.40 28.52
C ILE A 994 -7.06 24.69 28.58
N SER A 995 -7.74 24.54 27.44
CA SER A 995 -9.20 24.63 27.34
C SER A 995 -9.75 23.28 26.93
N VAL A 996 -10.82 22.81 27.57
CA VAL A 996 -11.54 21.58 27.17
C VAL A 996 -13.00 21.97 26.94
N SER A 997 -13.58 21.55 25.81
CA SER A 997 -14.93 21.95 25.39
C SER A 997 -15.80 20.73 25.11
N GLN A 998 -16.99 20.67 25.74
CA GLN A 998 -17.90 19.52 25.65
C GLN A 998 -19.20 19.90 24.93
N SER A 999 -19.69 19.01 24.05
CA SER A 999 -20.94 19.21 23.29
C SER A 999 -22.19 19.20 24.17
N GLN A 1000 -23.19 20.02 23.83
CA GLN A 1000 -24.52 20.01 24.46
C GLN A 1000 -25.25 18.66 24.29
N SER A 1001 -24.92 17.87 23.27
CA SER A 1001 -25.50 16.53 23.06
C SER A 1001 -25.18 15.50 24.15
N HIS A 1002 -24.24 15.79 25.05
CA HIS A 1002 -23.99 14.97 26.26
C HIS A 1002 -24.85 15.34 27.47
N ALA A 1003 -25.74 16.35 27.36
CA ALA A 1003 -26.63 16.73 28.47
C ALA A 1003 -27.64 15.62 28.86
N ALA A 1004 -27.94 14.69 27.95
CA ALA A 1004 -28.85 13.56 28.19
C ALA A 1004 -28.27 12.43 29.06
N TYR A 1005 -26.98 12.48 29.42
CA TYR A 1005 -26.29 11.51 30.26
C TYR A 1005 -25.86 12.15 31.61
N ARG A 1006 -26.77 12.91 32.23
CA ARG A 1006 -26.54 13.65 33.48
C ARG A 1006 -27.33 13.13 34.68
N GLU A 1007 -28.03 12.01 34.54
CA GLU A 1007 -28.57 11.22 35.66
C GLU A 1007 -27.54 10.17 36.12
#